data_AF-A0AAD7HLX5-F1
#
_entry.id   AF-A0AAD7HLX5-F1
#
_cell.length_a   1.000
_cell.length_b   1.000
_cell.length_c   1.000
_cell.angle_alpha   90.00
_cell.angle_beta   90.00
_cell.angle_gamma   90.00
#
_symmetry.space_group_name_H-M   'P 1'
#
loop_
_entity.id
_entity.type
_entity.pdbx_description
1 polymer ?
#
loop_
_entity_poly.entity_id
_entity_poly.type
_entity_poly.pdbx_seq_one_letter_code
_entity_poly.pdbx_strand_id
1 'polypeptide(L)'
;MAPQGALFLGLELAVDQLRATLVDEALDLVGVECVDFDTELAEYQTQGGIFTTPGEAYTTPVEMWIKALDTLFEKLERNYDLTRIKSIGGAAQHALVWWKSTTVPSLSSLDPHVPLVQHFSAAHFSLPNTPVAQDVSSHTHALTIEALVGGPDHMAARVGGAAHPSNLSAQLLRVRETWPQDVWARTGRVQLASAFLASLVAGKWMPMAEAEACASGMWSHTHAAWDEGVLDIVGGSREEGRRVRGWLGDVDSSGGGRRAGTVARYLVERYGFDPDTGVTPFTSDALAAYLSLAPAPGDAVLQFGPMDVLLAPAARYVPTRLYQLYPHPAQDPAEARRYIAVLTNRNADVPRALVRDMYTKSWSAFDRLVAIVPPGGSIGLDDKLFAFWHLQADAHPHAHVKGIYRFETGVKVAEFRDLRANPRCLLESQVLSLRVKYAKMLATGVLARSHPSSSHSQLQGAALASSNALSSIPTRAPAPRPAPPTSAALGLPFDPYDPSPLPVRILATGAAANFPAVANLVTDVFNAPVFLPTSQLASAREAPQRNAPVSGCPGRGAVGAAFMARWVWGRERGAGGAGAGAGSFEEEVRRLQAKRWAAAGGVPPRASVLAPVSGTSTPYTRPVPSRAPNALLEEDEEGEDGDYAADSNYGQGGESYAGSGYGGGNGSGSGRGSPGVGVNYGYAEVGLTPSSSTSSMVPSTAYTSPDLGPSQSQAQTPTSAANFLASLGAGSGSSSLNLNSASASSNLISSGLLSPTSTGLINSNGTGAQTPTTPTPLTPVAPLSTGEGEARAGLVKVAEPDGDAFLAYAALVPEYCRLEGMLVRGIV
;
A
#
# COMPACT_ATOMS: atom_id res chain seq x y z
N MET A 1 -42.78 21.47 3.15
CA MET A 1 -41.32 21.29 3.31
C MET A 1 -40.72 21.13 1.93
N ALA A 2 -39.67 21.88 1.57
CA ALA A 2 -38.90 21.57 0.37
C ALA A 2 -38.34 20.14 0.52
N PRO A 3 -38.34 19.30 -0.52
CA PRO A 3 -37.81 17.95 -0.42
C PRO A 3 -36.33 18.03 -0.01
N GLN A 4 -35.96 17.35 1.08
CA GLN A 4 -34.57 17.25 1.51
C GLN A 4 -33.78 16.40 0.51
N GLY A 5 -32.56 16.82 0.14
CA GLY A 5 -31.76 16.17 -0.90
C GLY A 5 -31.31 14.75 -0.51
N ALA A 6 -31.19 13.87 -1.52
CA ALA A 6 -30.74 12.49 -1.34
C ALA A 6 -29.28 12.41 -0.90
N LEU A 7 -28.96 11.43 -0.06
CA LEU A 7 -27.62 11.14 0.42
C LEU A 7 -27.15 9.74 -0.01
N PHE A 8 -25.84 9.57 -0.09
CA PHE A 8 -25.19 8.32 -0.47
C PHE A 8 -24.10 8.00 0.55
N LEU A 9 -24.17 6.80 1.12
CA LEU A 9 -23.29 6.34 2.17
C LEU A 9 -22.21 5.43 1.58
N GLY A 10 -20.95 5.72 1.87
CA GLY A 10 -19.83 4.81 1.62
C GLY A 10 -19.25 4.30 2.92
N LEU A 11 -19.17 2.98 3.07
CA LEU A 11 -18.54 2.30 4.20
C LEU A 11 -17.13 1.83 3.83
N GLU A 12 -16.18 1.91 4.74
CA GLU A 12 -14.82 1.40 4.55
C GLU A 12 -14.36 0.66 5.79
N LEU A 13 -14.22 -0.66 5.69
CA LEU A 13 -13.57 -1.48 6.70
C LEU A 13 -12.06 -1.49 6.43
N ALA A 14 -11.36 -0.50 6.96
CA ALA A 14 -9.91 -0.41 6.89
C ALA A 14 -9.25 -1.36 7.91
N VAL A 15 -7.91 -1.40 7.89
CA VAL A 15 -7.12 -2.21 8.83
C VAL A 15 -7.32 -1.76 10.28
N ASP A 16 -7.34 -0.45 10.51
CA ASP A 16 -7.31 0.19 11.82
C ASP A 16 -8.66 0.78 12.27
N GLN A 17 -9.61 0.93 11.34
CA GLN A 17 -10.87 1.62 11.59
C GLN A 17 -12.01 1.10 10.70
N LEU A 18 -13.25 1.28 11.15
CA LEU A 18 -14.43 1.24 10.28
C LEU A 18 -14.94 2.66 10.06
N ARG A 19 -15.07 3.10 8.80
CA ARG A 19 -15.36 4.48 8.42
C ARG A 19 -16.66 4.58 7.61
N ALA A 20 -17.33 5.72 7.75
CA ALA A 20 -18.47 6.13 6.94
C ALA A 20 -18.21 7.51 6.33
N THR A 21 -18.60 7.67 5.07
CA THR A 21 -18.66 8.99 4.40
C THR A 21 -20.01 9.15 3.72
N LEU A 22 -20.65 10.29 3.97
CA LEU A 22 -21.89 10.69 3.29
C LEU A 22 -21.60 11.78 2.27
N VAL A 23 -22.11 11.59 1.06
CA VAL A 23 -22.12 12.60 0.00
C VAL A 23 -23.53 12.88 -0.49
N ASP A 24 -23.76 14.06 -1.06
CA ASP A 24 -25.02 14.41 -1.70
C ASP A 24 -25.05 14.02 -3.20
N GLU A 25 -26.12 14.39 -3.91
CA GLU A 25 -26.29 14.13 -5.35
C GLU A 25 -25.21 14.77 -6.24
N ALA A 26 -24.55 15.83 -5.76
CA ALA A 26 -23.48 16.55 -6.43
C ALA A 26 -22.07 16.04 -6.05
N LEU A 27 -22.00 14.96 -5.25
CA LEU A 27 -20.78 14.38 -4.71
C LEU A 27 -20.05 15.27 -3.68
N ASP A 28 -20.75 16.23 -3.08
CA ASP A 28 -20.17 17.03 -1.99
C ASP A 28 -20.25 16.30 -0.66
N LEU A 29 -19.20 16.49 0.15
CA LEU A 29 -19.08 15.89 1.46
C LEU A 29 -20.10 16.49 2.44
N VAL A 30 -20.98 15.63 2.95
CA VAL A 30 -22.03 15.99 3.92
C VAL A 30 -21.68 15.51 5.32
N GLY A 31 -21.11 14.31 5.45
CA GLY A 31 -20.90 13.66 6.73
C GLY A 31 -19.71 12.72 6.75
N VAL A 32 -19.07 12.59 7.91
CA VAL A 32 -17.99 11.63 8.18
C VAL A 32 -18.20 11.08 9.58
N GLU A 33 -18.13 9.75 9.71
CA GLU A 33 -18.07 9.05 11.00
C GLU A 33 -17.02 7.95 10.92
N CYS A 34 -16.45 7.57 12.05
CA CYS A 34 -15.54 6.43 12.14
C CYS A 34 -15.64 5.76 13.50
N VAL A 35 -15.18 4.52 13.56
CA VAL A 35 -14.88 3.79 14.80
C VAL A 35 -13.43 3.36 14.73
N ASP A 36 -12.62 3.90 15.63
CA ASP A 36 -11.21 3.54 15.75
C ASP A 36 -11.03 2.31 16.64
N PHE A 37 -10.44 1.25 16.10
CA PHE A 37 -10.46 -0.06 16.77
C PHE A 37 -9.70 -0.05 18.09
N ASP A 38 -8.50 0.54 18.12
CA ASP A 38 -7.67 0.50 19.32
C ASP A 38 -8.22 1.41 20.43
N THR A 39 -8.80 2.56 20.08
CA THR A 39 -9.25 3.55 21.07
C THR A 39 -10.70 3.37 21.50
N GLU A 40 -11.58 2.93 20.60
CA GLU A 40 -13.02 2.80 20.89
C GLU A 40 -13.45 1.37 21.20
N LEU A 41 -12.64 0.37 20.82
CA LEU A 41 -12.87 -1.05 21.08
C LEU A 41 -11.67 -1.70 21.78
N ALA A 42 -11.09 -0.97 22.75
CA ALA A 42 -9.84 -1.33 23.43
C ALA A 42 -9.87 -2.70 24.12
N GLU A 43 -11.05 -3.27 24.40
CA GLU A 43 -11.21 -4.62 24.92
C GLU A 43 -10.69 -5.73 23.98
N TYR A 44 -10.55 -5.46 22.69
CA TYR A 44 -9.92 -6.40 21.75
C TYR A 44 -8.39 -6.33 21.76
N GLN A 45 -7.80 -5.32 22.42
CA GLN A 45 -6.35 -5.20 22.64
C GLN A 45 -5.50 -5.24 21.36
N THR A 46 -6.05 -4.73 20.25
CA THR A 46 -5.33 -4.59 18.99
C THR A 46 -4.32 -3.44 19.03
N GLN A 47 -3.37 -3.45 18.11
CA GLN A 47 -2.52 -2.31 17.80
C GLN A 47 -2.55 -2.08 16.28
N GLY A 48 -2.98 -0.90 15.85
CA GLY A 48 -3.31 -0.63 14.46
C GLY A 48 -4.46 -1.49 13.95
N GLY A 49 -5.37 -1.95 14.83
CA GLY A 49 -6.45 -2.87 14.47
C GLY A 49 -6.05 -4.33 14.25
N ILE A 50 -4.78 -4.71 14.48
CA ILE A 50 -4.30 -6.07 14.26
C ILE A 50 -3.54 -6.63 15.47
N PHE A 51 -3.40 -7.96 15.48
CA PHE A 51 -2.45 -8.69 16.30
C PHE A 51 -1.25 -9.11 15.48
N THR A 52 -0.06 -8.92 16.05
CA THR A 52 1.20 -9.46 15.54
C THR A 52 1.67 -10.57 16.47
N THR A 53 1.71 -11.81 15.98
CA THR A 53 2.33 -12.92 16.73
C THR A 53 3.80 -13.10 16.34
N PRO A 54 4.64 -13.66 17.22
CA PRO A 54 5.98 -14.13 16.82
C PRO A 54 5.84 -15.16 15.69
N GLY A 55 6.36 -14.87 14.50
CA GLY A 55 6.24 -15.74 13.32
C GLY A 55 5.48 -15.15 12.11
N GLU A 56 5.39 -13.82 12.00
CA GLU A 56 4.96 -13.10 10.78
C GLU A 56 3.46 -13.18 10.44
N ALA A 57 2.62 -13.61 11.38
CA ALA A 57 1.17 -13.61 11.18
C ALA A 57 0.56 -12.27 11.62
N TYR A 58 -0.22 -11.67 10.73
CA TYR A 58 -0.99 -10.45 10.99
C TYR A 58 -2.47 -10.81 10.95
N THR A 59 -3.13 -10.76 12.11
CA THR A 59 -4.53 -11.19 12.24
C THR A 59 -5.40 -10.16 12.91
N THR A 60 -6.72 -10.26 12.75
CA THR A 60 -7.69 -9.34 13.35
C THR A 60 -8.94 -10.11 13.80
N PRO A 61 -9.58 -9.74 14.93
CA PRO A 61 -10.84 -10.34 15.35
C PRO A 61 -11.99 -9.95 14.41
N VAL A 62 -12.73 -10.93 13.88
CA VAL A 62 -13.92 -10.65 13.05
C VAL A 62 -15.05 -10.03 13.89
N GLU A 63 -15.21 -10.46 15.14
CA GLU A 63 -16.23 -9.94 16.06
C GLU A 63 -16.06 -8.43 16.33
N MET A 64 -14.81 -7.94 16.36
CA MET A 64 -14.50 -6.52 16.50
C MET A 64 -15.10 -5.69 15.36
N TRP A 65 -15.05 -6.18 14.12
CA TRP A 65 -15.65 -5.51 12.98
C TRP A 65 -17.17 -5.41 13.08
N ILE A 66 -17.82 -6.43 13.64
CA ILE A 66 -19.26 -6.46 13.85
C ILE A 66 -19.65 -5.44 14.92
N LYS A 67 -18.92 -5.41 16.03
CA LYS A 67 -19.11 -4.41 17.08
C LYS A 67 -18.85 -2.99 16.57
N ALA A 68 -17.81 -2.80 15.75
CA ALA A 68 -17.53 -1.53 15.11
C ALA A 68 -18.69 -1.08 14.21
N LEU A 69 -19.34 -2.02 13.50
CA LEU A 69 -20.49 -1.72 12.64
C LEU A 69 -21.71 -1.28 13.45
N ASP A 70 -22.01 -1.93 14.58
CA ASP A 70 -23.04 -1.49 15.52
C ASP A 70 -22.77 -0.05 15.99
N THR A 71 -21.56 0.21 16.51
CA THR A 71 -21.16 1.53 17.00
C THR A 71 -21.19 2.59 15.89
N LEU A 72 -20.79 2.25 14.66
CA LEU A 72 -20.81 3.19 13.54
C LEU A 72 -22.24 3.56 13.15
N PHE A 73 -23.17 2.61 13.11
CA PHE A 73 -24.58 2.91 12.81
C PHE A 73 -25.25 3.73 13.92
N GLU A 74 -24.94 3.48 15.18
CA GLU A 74 -25.40 4.32 16.31
C GLU A 74 -24.90 5.77 16.16
N LYS A 75 -23.63 5.98 15.78
CA LYS A 75 -23.10 7.32 15.49
C LYS A 75 -23.80 7.97 14.31
N LEU A 76 -24.07 7.21 13.25
CA LEU A 76 -24.76 7.70 12.05
C LEU A 76 -26.20 8.11 12.35
N GLU A 77 -26.97 7.27 13.06
CA GLU A 77 -28.35 7.55 13.46
C GLU A 77 -28.44 8.80 14.33
N ARG A 78 -27.51 8.97 15.27
CA ARG A 78 -27.49 10.14 16.15
C ARG A 78 -27.21 11.44 15.40
N ASN A 79 -26.39 11.40 14.35
CA ASN A 79 -25.83 12.59 13.72
C ASN A 79 -26.46 12.93 12.36
N TYR A 80 -27.17 11.99 11.72
CA TYR A 80 -27.75 12.16 10.39
C TYR A 80 -29.14 11.51 10.26
N ASP A 81 -29.97 12.08 9.38
CA ASP A 81 -31.25 11.47 9.00
C ASP A 81 -31.02 10.36 7.96
N LEU A 82 -31.06 9.10 8.44
CA LEU A 82 -30.77 7.92 7.62
C LEU A 82 -31.87 7.60 6.60
N THR A 83 -33.08 8.17 6.73
CA THR A 83 -34.15 8.03 5.72
C THR A 83 -33.80 8.67 4.37
N ARG A 84 -32.83 9.60 4.39
CA ARG A 84 -32.33 10.30 3.19
C ARG A 84 -31.30 9.50 2.41
N ILE A 85 -30.71 8.47 3.02
CA ILE A 85 -29.72 7.63 2.35
C ILE A 85 -30.45 6.80 1.30
N LYS A 86 -30.14 7.00 0.01
CA LYS A 86 -30.81 6.28 -1.09
C LYS A 86 -29.98 5.12 -1.63
N SER A 87 -28.68 5.13 -1.39
CA SER A 87 -27.84 3.97 -1.65
C SER A 87 -26.62 3.91 -0.74
N ILE A 88 -26.20 2.69 -0.43
CA ILE A 88 -25.02 2.34 0.35
C ILE A 88 -24.05 1.57 -0.53
N GLY A 89 -22.81 2.04 -0.59
CA GLY A 89 -21.68 1.33 -1.16
C GLY A 89 -20.67 1.01 -0.08
N GLY A 90 -19.69 0.18 -0.40
CA GLY A 90 -18.68 -0.12 0.59
C GLY A 90 -17.42 -0.78 0.05
N ALA A 91 -16.41 -0.74 0.89
CA ALA A 91 -15.11 -1.31 0.65
C ALA A 91 -14.55 -1.95 1.92
N ALA A 92 -13.63 -2.89 1.77
CA ALA A 92 -12.93 -3.48 2.90
C ALA A 92 -11.49 -3.84 2.54
N GLN A 93 -10.64 -3.92 3.57
CA GLN A 93 -9.33 -4.55 3.48
C GLN A 93 -9.46 -6.01 2.98
N HIS A 94 -8.42 -6.50 2.30
CA HIS A 94 -8.38 -7.88 1.79
C HIS A 94 -8.14 -8.88 2.92
N ALA A 95 -9.22 -9.37 3.53
CA ALA A 95 -9.21 -10.33 4.62
C ALA A 95 -10.37 -11.32 4.50
N LEU A 96 -10.24 -12.50 5.11
CA LEU A 96 -11.22 -13.59 5.01
C LEU A 96 -12.13 -13.67 6.23
N VAL A 97 -13.37 -14.11 6.07
CA VAL A 97 -14.29 -14.44 7.16
C VAL A 97 -14.70 -15.90 7.02
N TRP A 98 -14.42 -16.69 8.05
CA TRP A 98 -14.57 -18.14 8.05
C TRP A 98 -15.76 -18.54 8.89
N TRP A 99 -16.90 -18.75 8.25
CA TRP A 99 -18.14 -19.14 8.93
C TRP A 99 -18.13 -20.64 9.21
N LYS A 100 -18.57 -21.03 10.42
CA LYS A 100 -18.79 -22.44 10.73
C LYS A 100 -19.92 -23.03 9.88
N SER A 101 -19.88 -24.35 9.70
CA SER A 101 -20.96 -25.13 9.07
C SER A 101 -22.17 -25.36 9.98
N THR A 102 -22.04 -25.04 11.28
CA THR A 102 -23.16 -25.03 12.22
C THR A 102 -24.19 -23.96 11.85
N THR A 103 -25.42 -24.10 12.34
CA THR A 103 -26.48 -23.10 12.10
C THR A 103 -26.02 -21.70 12.51
N VAL A 104 -25.92 -20.80 11.54
CA VAL A 104 -25.68 -19.37 11.72
C VAL A 104 -27.05 -18.67 11.74
N PRO A 105 -27.28 -17.65 12.59
CA PRO A 105 -28.51 -16.86 12.55
C PRO A 105 -28.82 -16.36 11.14
N SER A 106 -30.08 -16.44 10.74
CA SER A 106 -30.48 -16.01 9.40
C SER A 106 -30.38 -14.48 9.28
N LEU A 107 -29.52 -14.02 8.37
CA LEU A 107 -29.29 -12.59 8.11
C LEU A 107 -30.59 -11.82 7.76
N SER A 108 -31.59 -12.49 7.19
CA SER A 108 -32.87 -11.88 6.78
C SER A 108 -33.87 -11.71 7.92
N SER A 109 -33.65 -12.39 9.05
CA SER A 109 -34.58 -12.43 10.18
C SER A 109 -33.91 -12.03 11.50
N LEU A 110 -32.87 -11.20 11.43
CA LEU A 110 -32.23 -10.65 12.63
C LEU A 110 -33.24 -9.81 13.43
N ASP A 111 -33.15 -9.92 14.76
CA ASP A 111 -33.95 -9.14 15.70
C ASP A 111 -33.36 -7.71 15.80
N PRO A 112 -34.08 -6.66 15.36
CA PRO A 112 -33.61 -5.27 15.40
C PRO A 112 -33.42 -4.72 16.82
N HIS A 113 -33.97 -5.37 17.84
CA HIS A 113 -33.87 -4.89 19.23
C HIS A 113 -32.53 -5.22 19.89
N VAL A 114 -31.72 -6.09 19.29
CA VAL A 114 -30.37 -6.43 19.78
C VAL A 114 -29.27 -6.07 18.78
N PRO A 115 -28.07 -5.67 19.24
CA PRO A 115 -26.93 -5.38 18.36
C PRO A 115 -26.46 -6.59 17.53
N LEU A 116 -25.85 -6.35 16.37
CA LEU A 116 -25.29 -7.39 15.49
C LEU A 116 -24.26 -8.27 16.20
N VAL A 117 -23.43 -7.70 17.08
CA VAL A 117 -22.42 -8.47 17.82
C VAL A 117 -23.04 -9.56 18.72
N GLN A 118 -24.27 -9.39 19.18
CA GLN A 118 -24.98 -10.41 19.97
C GLN A 118 -25.53 -11.54 19.08
N HIS A 119 -25.89 -11.24 17.83
CA HIS A 119 -26.26 -12.26 16.84
C HIS A 119 -25.03 -13.09 16.42
N PHE A 120 -23.87 -12.44 16.30
CA PHE A 120 -22.69 -13.04 15.68
C PHE A 120 -21.45 -12.96 16.57
N SER A 121 -21.45 -13.73 17.65
CA SER A 121 -20.26 -13.86 18.50
C SER A 121 -19.13 -14.65 17.82
N ALA A 122 -17.93 -14.57 18.39
CA ALA A 122 -16.74 -15.33 17.95
C ALA A 122 -17.01 -16.84 17.72
N ALA A 123 -17.98 -17.43 18.43
CA ALA A 123 -18.34 -18.84 18.31
C ALA A 123 -18.90 -19.23 16.93
N HIS A 124 -19.37 -18.28 16.11
CA HIS A 124 -19.88 -18.54 14.76
C HIS A 124 -18.78 -18.67 13.70
N PHE A 125 -17.54 -18.29 14.05
CA PHE A 125 -16.40 -18.33 13.13
C PHE A 125 -15.52 -19.54 13.42
N SER A 126 -15.16 -20.30 12.39
CA SER A 126 -14.19 -21.40 12.50
C SER A 126 -12.77 -20.86 12.70
N LEU A 127 -12.50 -19.66 12.18
CA LEU A 127 -11.29 -18.88 12.45
C LEU A 127 -11.67 -17.46 12.90
N PRO A 128 -11.81 -17.22 14.23
CA PRO A 128 -12.25 -15.92 14.75
C PRO A 128 -11.25 -14.78 14.54
N ASN A 129 -9.95 -15.09 14.60
CA ASN A 129 -8.86 -14.15 14.31
C ASN A 129 -8.32 -14.47 12.93
N THR A 130 -8.70 -13.66 11.95
CA THR A 130 -8.45 -13.95 10.54
C THR A 130 -7.22 -13.21 10.02
N PRO A 131 -6.42 -13.78 9.10
CA PRO A 131 -5.31 -13.08 8.47
C PRO A 131 -5.79 -11.88 7.64
N VAL A 132 -5.02 -10.78 7.70
CA VAL A 132 -5.22 -9.58 6.87
C VAL A 132 -4.29 -9.58 5.65
N ALA A 133 -4.44 -8.61 4.75
CA ALA A 133 -3.64 -8.50 3.52
C ALA A 133 -2.11 -8.45 3.75
N GLN A 134 -1.70 -7.98 4.92
CA GLN A 134 -0.30 -7.89 5.36
C GLN A 134 0.28 -9.24 5.82
N ASP A 135 -0.57 -10.25 6.06
CA ASP A 135 -0.14 -11.59 6.46
C ASP A 135 0.78 -12.23 5.40
N VAL A 136 1.93 -12.72 5.85
CA VAL A 136 2.90 -13.42 5.00
C VAL A 136 3.12 -14.87 5.43
N SER A 137 2.41 -15.32 6.46
CA SER A 137 2.64 -16.63 7.07
C SER A 137 2.16 -17.81 6.20
N SER A 138 1.51 -17.53 5.07
CA SER A 138 1.19 -18.50 4.00
C SER A 138 2.17 -18.46 2.82
N HIS A 139 3.30 -17.76 2.91
CA HIS A 139 4.22 -17.58 1.79
C HIS A 139 4.70 -18.90 1.14
N THR A 140 5.08 -19.89 1.96
CA THR A 140 5.46 -21.22 1.49
C THR A 140 4.33 -21.92 0.73
N HIS A 141 3.08 -21.72 1.15
CA HIS A 141 1.90 -22.30 0.50
C HIS A 141 1.64 -21.65 -0.86
N ALA A 142 1.85 -20.33 -0.99
CA ALA A 142 1.79 -19.64 -2.27
C ALA A 142 2.80 -20.23 -3.28
N LEU A 143 4.06 -20.43 -2.85
CA LEU A 143 5.09 -21.06 -3.68
C LEU A 143 4.74 -22.50 -4.07
N THR A 144 4.17 -23.28 -3.14
CA THR A 144 3.71 -24.65 -3.42
C THR A 144 2.62 -24.66 -4.50
N ILE A 145 1.66 -23.74 -4.43
CA ILE A 145 0.60 -23.63 -5.45
C ILE A 145 1.20 -23.31 -6.82
N GLU A 146 2.12 -22.33 -6.91
CA GLU A 146 2.76 -22.03 -8.19
C GLU A 146 3.52 -23.24 -8.73
N ALA A 147 4.31 -23.91 -7.91
CA ALA A 147 5.06 -25.10 -8.33
C ALA A 147 4.14 -26.20 -8.88
N LEU A 148 2.99 -26.45 -8.23
CA LEU A 148 2.00 -27.44 -8.65
C LEU A 148 1.24 -27.04 -9.93
N VAL A 149 1.08 -25.74 -10.19
CA VAL A 149 0.46 -25.22 -11.42
C VAL A 149 1.44 -25.17 -12.60
N GLY A 150 2.75 -25.23 -12.35
CA GLY A 150 3.81 -25.19 -13.37
C GLY A 150 4.65 -23.90 -13.38
N GLY A 151 4.59 -23.12 -12.30
CA GLY A 151 5.33 -21.88 -12.09
C GLY A 151 4.48 -20.61 -12.20
N PRO A 152 5.06 -19.44 -11.88
CA PRO A 152 4.34 -18.16 -11.80
C PRO A 152 3.69 -17.73 -13.12
N ASP A 153 4.30 -18.07 -14.27
CA ASP A 153 3.71 -17.76 -15.59
C ASP A 153 2.48 -18.60 -15.90
N HIS A 154 2.53 -19.90 -15.58
CA HIS A 154 1.37 -20.79 -15.74
C HIS A 154 0.24 -20.41 -14.78
N MET A 155 0.58 -20.00 -13.55
CA MET A 155 -0.39 -19.46 -12.59
C MET A 155 -1.06 -18.20 -13.16
N ALA A 156 -0.27 -17.24 -13.63
CA ALA A 156 -0.79 -16.00 -14.21
C ALA A 156 -1.68 -16.26 -15.42
N ALA A 157 -1.29 -17.16 -16.33
CA ALA A 157 -2.10 -17.52 -17.50
C ALA A 157 -3.48 -18.10 -17.12
N ARG A 158 -3.62 -18.75 -15.95
CA ARG A 158 -4.88 -19.35 -15.49
C ARG A 158 -5.76 -18.37 -14.72
N VAL A 159 -5.17 -17.66 -13.76
CA VAL A 159 -5.93 -16.87 -12.76
C VAL A 159 -5.55 -15.39 -12.69
N GLY A 160 -4.73 -14.90 -13.62
CA GLY A 160 -4.49 -13.46 -13.82
C GLY A 160 -3.19 -12.91 -13.24
N GLY A 161 -2.55 -13.60 -12.30
CA GLY A 161 -1.27 -13.19 -11.72
C GLY A 161 -0.51 -14.32 -11.02
N ALA A 162 0.69 -14.01 -10.53
CA ALA A 162 1.49 -14.91 -9.69
C ALA A 162 0.82 -15.14 -8.34
N ALA A 163 1.12 -16.28 -7.69
CA ALA A 163 0.62 -16.52 -6.34
C ALA A 163 1.32 -15.62 -5.33
N HIS A 164 0.59 -15.25 -4.30
CA HIS A 164 1.02 -14.33 -3.27
C HIS A 164 0.47 -14.79 -1.90
N PRO A 165 1.22 -14.64 -0.79
CA PRO A 165 0.75 -15.04 0.56
C PRO A 165 -0.65 -14.53 0.94
N SER A 166 -0.98 -13.31 0.57
CA SER A 166 -2.30 -12.72 0.83
C SER A 166 -3.43 -13.29 -0.04
N ASN A 167 -3.14 -14.11 -1.06
CA ASN A 167 -4.20 -14.73 -1.86
C ASN A 167 -5.01 -15.72 -1.03
N LEU A 168 -6.30 -15.81 -1.35
CA LEU A 168 -7.22 -16.77 -0.76
C LEU A 168 -6.73 -18.20 -0.95
N SER A 169 -6.18 -18.53 -2.12
CA SER A 169 -5.61 -19.84 -2.41
C SER A 169 -4.53 -20.24 -1.40
N ALA A 170 -3.58 -19.35 -1.10
CA ALA A 170 -2.49 -19.60 -0.17
C ALA A 170 -3.00 -19.72 1.28
N GLN A 171 -3.93 -18.85 1.68
CA GLN A 171 -4.53 -18.90 3.03
C GLN A 171 -5.39 -20.17 3.23
N LEU A 172 -6.17 -20.57 2.24
CA LEU A 172 -6.95 -21.81 2.26
C LEU A 172 -6.04 -23.04 2.37
N LEU A 173 -4.98 -23.10 1.56
CA LEU A 173 -4.03 -24.19 1.60
C LEU A 173 -3.37 -24.29 2.98
N ARG A 174 -2.93 -23.16 3.53
CA ARG A 174 -2.38 -23.09 4.88
C ARG A 174 -3.36 -23.56 5.95
N VAL A 175 -4.60 -23.09 5.92
CA VAL A 175 -5.62 -23.48 6.90
C VAL A 175 -5.91 -24.98 6.82
N ARG A 176 -5.99 -25.55 5.61
CA ARG A 176 -6.16 -27.00 5.42
C ARG A 176 -5.02 -27.79 6.06
N GLU A 177 -3.78 -27.35 5.88
CA GLU A 177 -2.59 -28.07 6.35
C GLU A 177 -2.31 -27.85 7.84
N THR A 178 -2.58 -26.65 8.35
CA THR A 178 -2.29 -26.28 9.75
C THR A 178 -3.42 -26.71 10.69
N TRP A 179 -4.68 -26.53 10.27
CA TRP A 179 -5.87 -26.75 11.11
C TRP A 179 -6.98 -27.53 10.40
N PRO A 180 -6.70 -28.77 9.92
CA PRO A 180 -7.65 -29.56 9.15
C PRO A 180 -8.95 -29.87 9.92
N GLN A 181 -8.87 -30.12 11.23
CA GLN A 181 -10.02 -30.50 12.06
C GLN A 181 -10.68 -29.29 12.73
N ASP A 182 -9.86 -28.40 13.30
CA ASP A 182 -10.36 -27.29 14.12
C ASP A 182 -10.98 -26.16 13.31
N VAL A 183 -10.49 -25.93 12.08
CA VAL A 183 -10.93 -24.84 11.21
C VAL A 183 -11.53 -25.39 9.92
N TRP A 184 -10.75 -26.12 9.13
CA TRP A 184 -11.15 -26.54 7.78
C TRP A 184 -12.42 -27.40 7.78
N ALA A 185 -12.43 -28.52 8.52
CA ALA A 185 -13.57 -29.43 8.59
C ALA A 185 -14.84 -28.76 9.13
N ARG A 186 -14.70 -27.74 9.97
CA ARG A 186 -15.79 -26.99 10.61
C ARG A 186 -16.25 -25.79 9.79
N THR A 187 -15.59 -25.45 8.68
CA THR A 187 -15.97 -24.34 7.82
C THR A 187 -17.13 -24.73 6.90
N GLY A 188 -18.11 -23.84 6.80
CA GLY A 188 -19.28 -23.96 5.93
C GLY A 188 -19.36 -22.89 4.85
N ARG A 189 -18.72 -21.73 5.05
CA ARG A 189 -18.67 -20.63 4.08
C ARG A 189 -17.43 -19.77 4.33
N VAL A 190 -16.86 -19.23 3.27
CA VAL A 190 -15.78 -18.25 3.32
C VAL A 190 -16.20 -17.02 2.54
N GLN A 191 -16.08 -15.84 3.15
CA GLN A 191 -16.32 -14.56 2.47
C GLN A 191 -15.07 -13.70 2.55
N LEU A 192 -14.87 -12.86 1.54
CA LEU A 192 -14.03 -11.68 1.70
C LEU A 192 -14.72 -10.68 2.63
N ALA A 193 -13.94 -9.89 3.37
CA ALA A 193 -14.44 -8.88 4.30
C ALA A 193 -15.39 -7.87 3.63
N SER A 194 -15.18 -7.58 2.34
CA SER A 194 -16.06 -6.77 1.50
C SER A 194 -17.46 -7.39 1.35
N ALA A 195 -17.53 -8.66 0.95
CA ALA A 195 -18.78 -9.41 0.82
C ALA A 195 -19.45 -9.68 2.18
N PHE A 196 -18.66 -9.91 3.23
CA PHE A 196 -19.13 -10.04 4.61
C PHE A 196 -19.86 -8.76 5.07
N LEU A 197 -19.24 -7.60 4.92
CA LEU A 197 -19.83 -6.32 5.30
C LEU A 197 -21.10 -6.03 4.49
N ALA A 198 -21.06 -6.26 3.18
CA ALA A 198 -22.24 -6.14 2.31
C ALA A 198 -23.38 -7.07 2.75
N SER A 199 -23.06 -8.27 3.24
CA SER A 199 -24.06 -9.24 3.70
C SER A 199 -24.78 -8.80 4.97
N LEU A 200 -24.05 -8.19 5.91
CA LEU A 200 -24.64 -7.61 7.12
C LEU A 200 -25.54 -6.42 6.78
N VAL A 201 -25.10 -5.55 5.84
CA VAL A 201 -25.88 -4.38 5.42
C VAL A 201 -27.13 -4.76 4.63
N ALA A 202 -27.07 -5.80 3.78
CA ALA A 202 -28.18 -6.25 2.94
C ALA A 202 -29.09 -7.29 3.62
N GLY A 203 -28.68 -7.88 4.75
CA GLY A 203 -29.45 -8.90 5.46
C GLY A 203 -29.59 -10.21 4.68
N LYS A 204 -28.61 -10.52 3.82
CA LYS A 204 -28.56 -11.76 3.02
C LYS A 204 -27.11 -12.06 2.62
N TRP A 205 -26.82 -13.30 2.26
CA TRP A 205 -25.49 -13.66 1.75
C TRP A 205 -25.22 -12.97 0.41
N MET A 206 -24.28 -12.04 0.40
CA MET A 206 -23.85 -11.33 -0.80
C MET A 206 -22.69 -12.08 -1.47
N PRO A 207 -22.70 -12.22 -2.81
CA PRO A 207 -21.55 -12.74 -3.56
C PRO A 207 -20.39 -11.73 -3.52
N MET A 208 -19.18 -12.22 -3.75
CA MET A 208 -18.01 -11.35 -3.97
C MET A 208 -18.03 -10.79 -5.39
N ALA A 209 -17.51 -9.57 -5.58
CA ALA A 209 -17.39 -8.96 -6.89
C ALA A 209 -16.31 -9.64 -7.76
N GLU A 210 -16.43 -9.57 -9.09
CA GLU A 210 -15.45 -10.15 -10.03
C GLU A 210 -14.01 -9.65 -9.80
N ALA A 211 -13.84 -8.37 -9.46
CA ALA A 211 -12.53 -7.79 -9.14
C ALA A 211 -11.89 -8.44 -7.90
N GLU A 212 -12.71 -8.67 -6.87
CA GLU A 212 -12.30 -9.34 -5.64
C GLU A 212 -12.00 -10.83 -5.87
N ALA A 213 -12.79 -11.50 -6.73
CA ALA A 213 -12.54 -12.88 -7.13
C ALA A 213 -11.20 -13.00 -7.87
N CYS A 214 -10.84 -12.05 -8.74
CA CYS A 214 -9.52 -12.03 -9.40
C CYS A 214 -8.35 -11.92 -8.40
N ALA A 215 -8.55 -11.31 -7.23
CA ALA A 215 -7.53 -11.24 -6.18
C ALA A 215 -7.36 -12.54 -5.37
N SER A 216 -8.24 -13.53 -5.58
CA SER A 216 -8.24 -14.79 -4.82
C SER A 216 -7.09 -15.73 -5.16
N GLY A 217 -6.50 -15.59 -6.36
CA GLY A 217 -5.59 -16.58 -6.92
C GLY A 217 -6.26 -17.89 -7.34
N MET A 218 -7.59 -17.93 -7.50
CA MET A 218 -8.35 -19.13 -7.93
C MET A 218 -9.40 -18.83 -9.00
N TRP A 219 -9.60 -17.56 -9.38
CA TRP A 219 -10.61 -17.16 -10.35
C TRP A 219 -10.00 -16.99 -11.74
N SER A 220 -10.59 -17.62 -12.73
CA SER A 220 -10.22 -17.43 -14.13
C SER A 220 -11.11 -16.36 -14.77
N HIS A 221 -10.57 -15.15 -14.93
CA HIS A 221 -11.28 -14.03 -15.56
C HIS A 221 -11.72 -14.35 -16.99
N THR A 222 -10.90 -15.06 -17.75
CA THR A 222 -11.18 -15.43 -19.15
C THR A 222 -12.37 -16.38 -19.28
N HIS A 223 -12.52 -17.31 -18.33
CA HIS A 223 -13.62 -18.27 -18.30
C HIS A 223 -14.80 -17.81 -17.46
N ALA A 224 -14.67 -16.69 -16.74
CA ALA A 224 -15.62 -16.20 -15.74
C ALA A 224 -16.06 -17.30 -14.77
N ALA A 225 -15.10 -18.09 -14.29
CA ALA A 225 -15.34 -19.23 -13.41
C ALA A 225 -14.15 -19.48 -12.47
N TRP A 226 -14.41 -20.18 -11.37
CA TRP A 226 -13.35 -20.72 -10.50
C TRP A 226 -12.51 -21.74 -11.27
N ASP A 227 -11.18 -21.65 -11.18
CA ASP A 227 -10.26 -22.61 -11.79
C ASP A 227 -10.25 -23.90 -10.96
N GLU A 228 -10.87 -24.95 -11.49
CA GLU A 228 -11.00 -26.25 -10.82
C GLU A 228 -9.63 -26.88 -10.50
N GLY A 229 -8.58 -26.64 -11.30
CA GLY A 229 -7.26 -27.21 -11.00
C GLY A 229 -6.61 -26.55 -9.80
N VAL A 230 -6.73 -25.22 -9.65
CA VAL A 230 -6.23 -24.52 -8.46
C VAL A 230 -7.09 -24.89 -7.24
N LEU A 231 -8.41 -25.01 -7.40
CA LEU A 231 -9.30 -25.48 -6.33
C LEU A 231 -8.95 -26.90 -5.87
N ASP A 232 -8.63 -27.81 -6.79
CA ASP A 232 -8.23 -29.18 -6.46
C ASP A 232 -6.90 -29.21 -5.70
N ILE A 233 -5.94 -28.33 -6.06
CA ILE A 233 -4.68 -28.16 -5.33
C ILE A 233 -4.94 -27.67 -3.90
N VAL A 234 -5.75 -26.61 -3.77
CA VAL A 234 -6.07 -25.98 -2.48
C VAL A 234 -6.93 -26.89 -1.60
N GLY A 235 -7.88 -27.63 -2.18
CA GLY A 235 -8.72 -28.61 -1.48
C GLY A 235 -8.02 -29.94 -1.20
N GLY A 236 -7.01 -30.30 -2.01
CA GLY A 236 -6.19 -31.50 -1.85
C GLY A 236 -6.78 -32.73 -2.53
N SER A 237 -8.00 -32.59 -3.04
CA SER A 237 -8.68 -33.55 -3.90
C SER A 237 -9.79 -32.84 -4.68
N ARG A 238 -10.31 -33.51 -5.71
CA ARG A 238 -11.44 -32.99 -6.49
C ARG A 238 -12.74 -32.85 -5.68
N GLU A 239 -12.93 -33.67 -4.67
CA GLU A 239 -14.10 -33.59 -3.79
C GLU A 239 -14.02 -32.35 -2.89
N GLU A 240 -12.88 -32.15 -2.24
CA GLU A 240 -12.65 -30.99 -1.39
C GLU A 240 -12.57 -29.69 -2.22
N GLY A 241 -12.05 -29.72 -3.45
CA GLY A 241 -12.08 -28.56 -4.36
C GLY A 241 -13.51 -28.07 -4.64
N ARG A 242 -14.47 -28.99 -4.87
CA ARG A 242 -15.90 -28.64 -4.99
C ARG A 242 -16.48 -28.09 -3.69
N ARG A 243 -16.05 -28.60 -2.54
CA ARG A 243 -16.47 -28.09 -1.23
C ARG A 243 -16.00 -26.65 -1.04
N VAL A 244 -14.73 -26.35 -1.35
CA VAL A 244 -14.18 -24.99 -1.33
C VAL A 244 -14.95 -24.07 -2.27
N ARG A 245 -15.24 -24.52 -3.49
CA ARG A 245 -16.10 -23.76 -4.43
C ARG A 245 -17.46 -23.44 -3.82
N GLY A 246 -18.09 -24.40 -3.14
CA GLY A 246 -19.35 -24.21 -2.43
C GLY A 246 -19.25 -23.19 -1.27
N TRP A 247 -18.11 -23.15 -0.56
CA TRP A 247 -17.87 -22.16 0.48
C TRP A 247 -17.75 -20.74 -0.06
N LEU A 248 -17.06 -20.56 -1.19
CA LEU A 248 -16.83 -19.26 -1.83
C LEU A 248 -18.11 -18.74 -2.50
N GLY A 249 -18.90 -19.64 -3.09
CA GLY A 249 -20.15 -19.32 -3.77
C GLY A 249 -19.95 -18.70 -5.15
N ASP A 250 -21.04 -18.11 -5.65
CA ASP A 250 -21.05 -17.43 -6.94
C ASP A 250 -20.36 -16.06 -6.87
N VAL A 251 -19.86 -15.61 -8.03
CA VAL A 251 -19.20 -14.32 -8.20
C VAL A 251 -20.13 -13.37 -8.93
N ASP A 252 -20.21 -12.12 -8.46
CA ASP A 252 -20.93 -11.07 -9.16
C ASP A 252 -20.09 -10.51 -10.32
N SER A 253 -20.41 -10.97 -11.52
CA SER A 253 -19.82 -10.50 -12.79
C SER A 253 -20.60 -9.35 -13.42
N SER A 254 -21.44 -8.64 -12.66
CA SER A 254 -22.21 -7.47 -13.15
C SER A 254 -21.37 -6.21 -13.36
N GLY A 255 -20.07 -6.23 -13.05
CA GLY A 255 -19.18 -5.08 -13.15
C GLY A 255 -19.45 -3.98 -12.11
N GLY A 256 -20.30 -4.23 -11.11
CA GLY A 256 -20.62 -3.25 -10.06
C GLY A 256 -21.57 -2.13 -10.50
N GLY A 257 -22.01 -2.11 -11.76
CA GLY A 257 -22.90 -1.09 -12.33
C GLY A 257 -24.38 -1.22 -11.98
N ARG A 258 -24.75 -2.19 -11.14
CA ARG A 258 -26.13 -2.45 -10.73
C ARG A 258 -26.25 -2.63 -9.23
N ARG A 259 -27.44 -2.37 -8.71
CA ARG A 259 -27.81 -2.68 -7.33
C ARG A 259 -27.74 -4.18 -7.09
N ALA A 260 -27.12 -4.58 -5.99
CA ALA A 260 -26.94 -5.97 -5.58
C ALA A 260 -28.00 -6.43 -4.56
N GLY A 261 -28.61 -5.48 -3.85
CA GLY A 261 -29.73 -5.72 -2.95
C GLY A 261 -30.33 -4.42 -2.44
N THR A 262 -31.26 -4.54 -1.50
CA THR A 262 -31.72 -3.44 -0.66
C THR A 262 -31.18 -3.61 0.75
N VAL A 263 -31.23 -2.54 1.53
CA VAL A 263 -30.82 -2.54 2.93
C VAL A 263 -31.62 -3.56 3.74
N ALA A 264 -30.99 -4.18 4.75
CA ALA A 264 -31.60 -5.18 5.60
C ALA A 264 -32.81 -4.61 6.37
N ARG A 265 -33.86 -5.41 6.54
CA ARG A 265 -34.98 -5.12 7.46
C ARG A 265 -34.48 -4.72 8.85
N TYR A 266 -33.43 -5.39 9.32
CA TYR A 266 -32.74 -5.07 10.57
C TYR A 266 -32.35 -3.59 10.67
N LEU A 267 -31.70 -3.04 9.65
CA LEU A 267 -31.24 -1.65 9.66
C LEU A 267 -32.40 -0.65 9.46
N VAL A 268 -33.44 -1.05 8.74
CA VAL A 268 -34.69 -0.26 8.61
C VAL A 268 -35.36 -0.11 9.98
N GLU A 269 -35.61 -1.23 10.66
CA GLU A 269 -36.34 -1.24 11.93
C GLU A 269 -35.51 -0.69 13.10
N ARG A 270 -34.18 -0.91 13.11
CA ARG A 270 -33.29 -0.46 14.19
C ARG A 270 -32.84 0.98 14.05
N TYR A 271 -32.46 1.43 12.84
CA TYR A 271 -31.80 2.71 12.61
C TYR A 271 -32.59 3.65 11.68
N GLY A 272 -33.76 3.24 11.17
CA GLY A 272 -34.63 4.11 10.38
C GLY A 272 -34.20 4.35 8.94
N PHE A 273 -33.42 3.44 8.33
CA PHE A 273 -33.16 3.50 6.88
C PHE A 273 -34.45 3.37 6.07
N ASP A 274 -34.48 4.00 4.89
CA ASP A 274 -35.55 3.79 3.90
C ASP A 274 -35.47 2.34 3.37
N PRO A 275 -36.57 1.56 3.35
CA PRO A 275 -36.54 0.17 2.89
C PRO A 275 -36.14 0.01 1.41
N ASP A 276 -36.27 1.06 0.60
CA ASP A 276 -35.84 1.06 -0.80
C ASP A 276 -34.36 1.45 -0.99
N THR A 277 -33.63 1.72 0.10
CA THR A 277 -32.19 2.03 0.06
C THR A 277 -31.43 0.91 -0.64
N GLY A 278 -30.80 1.23 -1.78
CA GLY A 278 -30.07 0.26 -2.57
C GLY A 278 -28.68 -0.03 -2.02
N VAL A 279 -28.24 -1.29 -2.04
CA VAL A 279 -26.89 -1.71 -1.67
C VAL A 279 -26.14 -2.12 -2.94
N THR A 280 -24.98 -1.53 -3.20
CA THR A 280 -24.11 -1.91 -4.32
C THR A 280 -23.23 -3.10 -3.95
N PRO A 281 -22.62 -3.80 -4.93
CA PRO A 281 -21.50 -4.68 -4.63
C PRO A 281 -20.39 -3.91 -3.91
N PHE A 282 -19.76 -4.54 -2.93
CA PHE A 282 -18.61 -3.97 -2.23
C PHE A 282 -17.31 -4.46 -2.90
N THR A 283 -16.24 -3.69 -2.76
CA THR A 283 -14.93 -3.98 -3.38
C THR A 283 -13.78 -3.82 -2.37
N SER A 284 -12.52 -3.88 -2.79
CA SER A 284 -11.40 -3.61 -1.90
C SER A 284 -11.26 -2.11 -1.61
N ASP A 285 -10.71 -1.80 -0.45
CA ASP A 285 -10.34 -0.44 -0.05
C ASP A 285 -9.44 0.27 -1.08
N ALA A 286 -8.44 -0.41 -1.63
CA ALA A 286 -7.54 0.14 -2.64
C ALA A 286 -8.26 0.51 -3.95
N LEU A 287 -9.15 -0.37 -4.42
CA LEU A 287 -9.95 -0.13 -5.63
C LEU A 287 -11.01 0.95 -5.40
N ALA A 288 -11.65 1.00 -4.22
CA ALA A 288 -12.56 2.08 -3.88
C ALA A 288 -11.82 3.43 -3.78
N ALA A 289 -10.64 3.46 -3.16
CA ALA A 289 -9.82 4.67 -3.13
C ALA A 289 -9.44 5.14 -4.55
N TYR A 290 -9.15 4.22 -5.48
CA TYR A 290 -8.98 4.54 -6.92
C TYR A 290 -10.25 5.18 -7.51
N LEU A 291 -11.43 4.63 -7.24
CA LEU A 291 -12.71 5.21 -7.72
C LEU A 291 -12.95 6.63 -7.18
N SER A 292 -12.49 6.93 -5.96
CA SER A 292 -12.62 8.28 -5.38
C SER A 292 -11.85 9.37 -6.15
N LEU A 293 -10.84 8.96 -6.92
CA LEU A 293 -9.95 9.86 -7.67
C LEU A 293 -10.31 9.97 -9.15
N ALA A 294 -11.12 9.03 -9.67
CA ALA A 294 -11.57 8.96 -11.06
C ALA A 294 -10.44 9.25 -12.09
N PRO A 295 -9.31 8.52 -12.03
CA PRO A 295 -8.12 8.80 -12.84
C PRO A 295 -8.41 8.73 -14.35
N ALA A 296 -7.75 9.60 -15.11
CA ALA A 296 -7.75 9.54 -16.57
C ALA A 296 -6.82 8.43 -17.08
N PRO A 297 -6.95 7.95 -18.34
CA PRO A 297 -6.12 6.86 -18.88
C PRO A 297 -4.60 7.05 -18.80
N GLY A 298 -4.11 8.28 -18.70
CA GLY A 298 -2.68 8.60 -18.54
C GLY A 298 -2.22 8.80 -17.11
N ASP A 299 -3.13 8.73 -16.12
CA ASP A 299 -2.82 8.93 -14.71
C ASP A 299 -2.38 7.62 -14.06
N ALA A 300 -1.56 7.73 -13.01
CA ALA A 300 -1.34 6.65 -12.06
C ALA A 300 -1.81 7.09 -10.67
N VAL A 301 -2.36 6.17 -9.89
CA VAL A 301 -2.70 6.37 -8.48
C VAL A 301 -1.64 5.68 -7.64
N LEU A 302 -0.98 6.40 -6.73
CA LEU A 302 0.02 5.84 -5.81
C LEU A 302 -0.45 5.96 -4.37
N GLN A 303 -0.81 4.83 -3.77
CA GLN A 303 -1.30 4.75 -2.41
C GLN A 303 -0.15 4.32 -1.51
N PHE A 304 0.29 5.19 -0.61
CA PHE A 304 1.24 4.84 0.44
C PHE A 304 0.50 4.29 1.65
N GLY A 305 0.93 3.14 2.15
CA GLY A 305 0.28 2.49 3.27
C GLY A 305 1.15 1.39 3.86
N PRO A 306 0.54 0.42 4.57
CA PRO A 306 1.24 -0.76 5.05
C PRO A 306 1.92 -1.54 3.91
N MET A 307 1.28 -1.51 2.74
CA MET A 307 1.88 -1.82 1.45
C MET A 307 1.69 -0.61 0.55
N ASP A 308 2.69 -0.28 -0.25
CA ASP A 308 2.51 0.75 -1.28
C ASP A 308 1.89 0.10 -2.52
N VAL A 309 0.87 0.74 -3.08
CA VAL A 309 0.10 0.23 -4.23
C VAL A 309 0.06 1.29 -5.32
N LEU A 310 0.58 0.96 -6.50
CA LEU A 310 0.46 1.78 -7.71
C LEU A 310 -0.59 1.16 -8.64
N LEU A 311 -1.64 1.91 -8.93
CA LEU A 311 -2.75 1.50 -9.80
C LEU A 311 -2.76 2.35 -11.07
N ALA A 312 -2.97 1.71 -12.22
CA ALA A 312 -3.06 2.38 -13.51
C ALA A 312 -4.26 1.87 -14.34
N PRO A 313 -5.00 2.74 -15.03
CA PRO A 313 -6.04 2.32 -15.95
C PRO A 313 -5.45 1.45 -17.07
N ALA A 314 -6.02 0.27 -17.27
CA ALA A 314 -5.59 -0.69 -18.29
C ALA A 314 -6.70 -0.95 -19.31
N ALA A 315 -6.34 -0.91 -20.59
CA ALA A 315 -7.28 -1.12 -21.69
C ALA A 315 -7.37 -2.57 -22.17
N ARG A 316 -6.40 -3.42 -21.79
CA ARG A 316 -6.32 -4.81 -22.23
C ARG A 316 -6.11 -5.75 -21.05
N TYR A 317 -6.69 -6.94 -21.15
CA TYR A 317 -6.38 -8.03 -20.23
C TYR A 317 -5.18 -8.82 -20.73
N VAL A 318 -4.00 -8.54 -20.18
CA VAL A 318 -2.76 -9.24 -20.50
C VAL A 318 -2.21 -9.83 -19.19
N PRO A 319 -2.60 -11.05 -18.81
CA PRO A 319 -2.18 -11.64 -17.54
C PRO A 319 -0.70 -12.02 -17.59
N THR A 320 0.06 -11.65 -16.56
CA THR A 320 1.48 -11.99 -16.42
C THR A 320 1.84 -12.08 -14.93
N ARG A 321 3.01 -12.63 -14.61
CA ARG A 321 3.54 -12.63 -13.24
C ARG A 321 4.01 -11.26 -12.72
N LEU A 322 4.03 -10.22 -13.56
CA LEU A 322 4.68 -8.94 -13.26
C LEU A 322 3.79 -7.93 -12.52
N TYR A 323 2.47 -8.10 -12.59
CA TYR A 323 1.47 -7.22 -12.02
C TYR A 323 0.16 -7.99 -11.83
N GLN A 324 -0.75 -7.44 -11.03
CA GLN A 324 -2.12 -7.93 -10.94
C GLN A 324 -3.03 -7.14 -11.87
N LEU A 325 -4.07 -7.79 -12.40
CA LEU A 325 -5.11 -7.15 -13.21
C LEU A 325 -6.48 -7.42 -12.62
N TYR A 326 -7.22 -6.35 -12.37
CA TYR A 326 -8.60 -6.42 -11.92
C TYR A 326 -9.53 -5.86 -12.98
N PRO A 327 -10.66 -6.49 -13.31
CA PRO A 327 -11.73 -5.81 -14.02
C PRO A 327 -12.14 -4.56 -13.24
N HIS A 328 -12.42 -3.46 -13.95
CA HIS A 328 -12.86 -2.22 -13.35
C HIS A 328 -14.10 -2.48 -12.45
N PRO A 329 -14.09 -2.10 -11.16
CA PRO A 329 -15.15 -2.47 -10.21
C PRO A 329 -16.43 -1.65 -10.35
N ALA A 330 -16.40 -0.59 -11.16
CA ALA A 330 -17.55 0.25 -11.49
C ALA A 330 -17.66 0.41 -13.01
N GLN A 331 -18.21 -0.58 -13.69
CA GLN A 331 -18.46 -0.57 -15.14
C GLN A 331 -19.79 -1.26 -15.47
N ASP A 332 -20.45 -0.81 -16.54
CA ASP A 332 -21.62 -1.50 -17.06
C ASP A 332 -21.18 -2.70 -17.93
N PRO A 333 -21.79 -3.89 -17.83
CA PRO A 333 -21.47 -5.02 -18.69
C PRO A 333 -21.67 -4.77 -20.20
N ALA A 334 -22.45 -3.74 -20.57
CA ALA A 334 -22.62 -3.31 -21.95
C ALA A 334 -21.46 -2.46 -22.48
N GLU A 335 -20.58 -1.94 -21.60
CA GLU A 335 -19.40 -1.18 -21.99
C GLU A 335 -18.23 -2.10 -22.37
N ALA A 336 -17.29 -1.59 -23.16
CA ALA A 336 -16.02 -2.28 -23.38
C ALA A 336 -15.31 -2.46 -22.03
N ARG A 337 -14.93 -3.71 -21.73
CA ARG A 337 -14.30 -4.05 -20.45
C ARG A 337 -13.03 -3.23 -20.25
N ARG A 338 -12.97 -2.55 -19.11
CA ARG A 338 -11.78 -1.85 -18.62
C ARG A 338 -11.18 -2.61 -17.46
N TYR A 339 -9.89 -2.39 -17.24
CA TYR A 339 -9.11 -3.04 -16.21
C TYR A 339 -8.33 -2.02 -15.40
N ILE A 340 -7.86 -2.43 -14.23
CA ILE A 340 -6.93 -1.69 -13.40
C ILE A 340 -5.72 -2.61 -13.21
N ALA A 341 -4.56 -2.16 -13.68
CA ALA A 341 -3.30 -2.83 -13.43
C ALA A 341 -2.73 -2.36 -12.09
N VAL A 342 -2.27 -3.30 -11.28
CA VAL A 342 -1.85 -3.04 -9.89
C VAL A 342 -0.46 -3.59 -9.66
N LEU A 343 0.42 -2.70 -9.19
CA LEU A 343 1.76 -2.99 -8.73
C LEU A 343 1.81 -2.78 -7.22
N THR A 344 2.29 -3.79 -6.50
CA THR A 344 2.42 -3.73 -5.05
C THR A 344 3.89 -3.72 -4.67
N ASN A 345 4.22 -2.96 -3.62
CA ASN A 345 5.44 -3.08 -2.87
C ASN A 345 5.07 -3.38 -1.41
N ARG A 346 5.29 -4.62 -0.97
CA ARG A 346 4.95 -5.05 0.39
C ARG A 346 5.87 -4.43 1.43
N ASN A 347 7.13 -4.24 1.08
CA ASN A 347 8.14 -3.71 1.99
C ASN A 347 8.09 -2.17 1.97
N ALA A 348 7.01 -1.62 2.51
CA ALA A 348 6.65 -0.21 2.44
C ALA A 348 6.86 0.52 3.77
N ASP A 349 5.85 0.59 4.63
CA ASP A 349 5.90 1.41 5.84
C ASP A 349 6.81 0.84 6.93
N VAL A 350 6.87 -0.49 7.10
CA VAL A 350 7.71 -1.14 8.12
C VAL A 350 9.19 -0.79 7.90
N PRO A 351 9.77 -0.92 6.68
CA PRO A 351 11.12 -0.41 6.42
C PRO A 351 11.28 1.10 6.71
N ARG A 352 10.29 1.93 6.36
CA ARG A 352 10.35 3.39 6.63
C ARG A 352 10.40 3.68 8.13
N ALA A 353 9.56 3.01 8.92
CA ALA A 353 9.56 3.12 10.37
C ALA A 353 10.88 2.60 10.97
N LEU A 354 11.37 1.46 10.50
CA LEU A 354 12.65 0.89 10.96
C LEU A 354 13.82 1.84 10.67
N VAL A 355 13.91 2.40 9.47
CA VAL A 355 14.97 3.37 9.12
C VAL A 355 14.81 4.67 9.89
N ARG A 356 13.59 5.17 10.10
CA ARG A 356 13.35 6.29 11.00
C ARG A 356 13.93 5.99 12.38
N ASP A 357 13.57 4.85 12.96
CA ASP A 357 13.97 4.47 14.31
C ASP A 357 15.46 4.21 14.43
N MET A 358 16.10 3.67 13.40
CA MET A 358 17.54 3.45 13.42
C MET A 358 18.33 4.75 13.30
N TYR A 359 17.96 5.66 12.41
CA TYR A 359 18.86 6.73 11.97
C TYR A 359 18.42 8.15 12.33
N THR A 360 17.15 8.39 12.64
CA THR A 360 16.62 9.77 12.76
C THR A 360 15.74 10.03 13.96
N LYS A 361 15.15 8.96 14.54
CA LYS A 361 14.22 8.98 15.69
C LYS A 361 12.98 9.88 15.53
N SER A 362 12.80 10.51 14.37
CA SER A 362 11.67 11.41 14.09
C SER A 362 11.42 11.52 12.60
N TRP A 363 10.15 11.64 12.23
CA TRP A 363 9.75 11.84 10.84
C TRP A 363 10.22 13.16 10.24
N SER A 364 10.36 14.21 11.05
CA SER A 364 10.88 15.50 10.57
C SER A 364 12.36 15.44 10.22
N ALA A 365 13.17 14.72 11.01
CA ALA A 365 14.57 14.48 10.66
C ALA A 365 14.71 13.53 9.47
N PHE A 366 13.85 12.50 9.38
CA PHE A 366 13.76 11.61 8.22
C PHE A 366 13.51 12.40 6.93
N ASP A 367 12.44 13.21 6.89
CA ASP A 367 12.09 14.03 5.72
C ASP A 367 13.21 15.00 5.32
N ARG A 368 13.83 15.68 6.31
CA ARG A 368 14.97 16.57 6.06
C ARG A 368 16.16 15.85 5.44
N LEU A 369 16.53 14.66 5.96
CA LEU A 369 17.63 13.89 5.38
C LEU A 369 17.31 13.45 3.95
N VAL A 370 16.08 13.01 3.69
CA VAL A 370 15.64 12.68 2.33
C VAL A 370 15.76 13.90 1.43
N ALA A 371 15.37 15.09 1.89
CA ALA A 371 15.44 16.32 1.08
C ALA A 371 16.86 16.76 0.74
N ILE A 372 17.81 16.67 1.68
CA ILE A 372 19.17 17.22 1.50
C ILE A 372 20.18 16.22 0.94
N VAL A 373 19.97 14.92 1.11
CA VAL A 373 20.89 13.90 0.59
C VAL A 373 20.70 13.81 -0.93
N PRO A 374 21.78 13.90 -1.74
CA PRO A 374 21.68 13.88 -3.20
C PRO A 374 21.10 12.57 -3.76
N PRO A 375 20.63 12.57 -5.03
CA PRO A 375 20.22 11.36 -5.73
C PRO A 375 21.29 10.25 -5.70
N GLY A 376 20.89 9.04 -5.29
CA GLY A 376 21.79 7.90 -5.11
C GLY A 376 22.72 8.05 -3.91
N GLY A 377 22.32 8.83 -2.90
CA GLY A 377 23.00 8.92 -1.61
C GLY A 377 24.32 9.68 -1.56
N SER A 378 24.79 10.21 -2.69
CA SER A 378 26.14 10.77 -2.84
C SER A 378 26.20 11.81 -3.96
N ILE A 379 27.07 12.82 -3.81
CA ILE A 379 27.35 13.84 -4.84
C ILE A 379 28.17 13.24 -6.00
N GLY A 380 29.02 12.24 -5.72
CA GLY A 380 29.87 11.61 -6.73
C GLY A 380 29.05 10.95 -7.84
N LEU A 381 29.57 11.00 -9.07
CA LEU A 381 28.92 10.37 -10.23
C LEU A 381 29.00 8.83 -10.15
N ASP A 382 30.16 8.29 -9.74
CA ASP A 382 30.42 6.84 -9.68
C ASP A 382 30.19 6.24 -8.28
N ASP A 383 30.19 7.07 -7.23
CA ASP A 383 30.03 6.64 -5.82
C ASP A 383 28.56 6.61 -5.38
N LYS A 384 27.68 5.99 -6.19
CA LYS A 384 26.25 5.87 -5.85
C LYS A 384 25.97 4.75 -4.87
N LEU A 385 24.97 4.98 -4.03
CA LEU A 385 24.53 4.12 -2.94
C LEU A 385 23.16 3.53 -3.26
N PHE A 386 22.98 2.25 -2.95
CA PHE A 386 21.69 1.55 -3.13
C PHE A 386 21.36 0.73 -1.90
N ALA A 387 20.11 0.78 -1.47
CA ALA A 387 19.63 -0.02 -0.34
C ALA A 387 18.37 -0.79 -0.73
N PHE A 388 18.26 -2.06 -0.34
CA PHE A 388 17.07 -2.88 -0.55
C PHE A 388 16.64 -3.43 0.80
N TRP A 389 15.44 -3.07 1.24
CA TRP A 389 14.91 -3.44 2.56
C TRP A 389 13.77 -4.44 2.39
N HIS A 390 14.11 -5.68 2.05
CA HIS A 390 13.14 -6.77 1.89
C HIS A 390 12.97 -7.51 3.22
N LEU A 391 12.30 -6.87 4.19
CA LEU A 391 12.05 -7.47 5.50
C LEU A 391 11.12 -8.69 5.42
N GLN A 392 10.26 -8.72 4.41
CA GLN A 392 9.36 -9.81 4.09
C GLN A 392 9.52 -10.23 2.63
N ALA A 393 9.26 -11.51 2.34
CA ALA A 393 9.13 -11.99 0.98
C ALA A 393 7.99 -11.26 0.26
N ASP A 394 8.19 -10.95 -1.02
CA ASP A 394 7.20 -10.25 -1.86
C ASP A 394 6.87 -11.08 -3.10
N ALA A 395 5.93 -10.64 -3.93
CA ALA A 395 5.62 -11.30 -5.19
C ALA A 395 6.86 -11.43 -6.10
N HIS A 396 6.71 -12.24 -7.16
CA HIS A 396 7.73 -12.35 -8.20
C HIS A 396 8.29 -10.97 -8.62
N PRO A 397 9.62 -10.79 -8.73
CA PRO A 397 10.68 -11.80 -8.62
C PRO A 397 11.29 -11.96 -7.20
N HIS A 398 10.73 -11.31 -6.18
CA HIS A 398 11.32 -11.22 -4.84
C HIS A 398 10.81 -12.29 -3.86
N ALA A 399 10.21 -13.36 -4.37
CA ALA A 399 9.59 -14.39 -3.55
C ALA A 399 10.57 -15.03 -2.57
N HIS A 400 11.83 -15.19 -2.95
CA HIS A 400 12.88 -15.77 -2.09
C HIS A 400 13.86 -14.72 -1.55
N VAL A 401 13.61 -13.42 -1.75
CA VAL A 401 14.52 -12.35 -1.32
C VAL A 401 14.07 -11.84 0.04
N LYS A 402 14.93 -11.97 1.05
CA LYS A 402 14.69 -11.47 2.40
C LYS A 402 15.97 -10.98 3.07
N GLY A 403 16.00 -9.72 3.48
CA GLY A 403 17.10 -9.10 4.18
C GLY A 403 17.23 -7.60 3.91
N ILE A 404 18.23 -7.00 4.55
CA ILE A 404 18.67 -5.63 4.28
C ILE A 404 19.96 -5.73 3.50
N TYR A 405 19.97 -5.18 2.30
CA TYR A 405 21.11 -5.20 1.39
C TYR A 405 21.52 -3.77 1.05
N ARG A 406 22.79 -3.45 1.25
CA ARG A 406 23.35 -2.14 0.95
C ARG A 406 24.50 -2.31 -0.02
N PHE A 407 24.65 -1.36 -0.94
CA PHE A 407 25.72 -1.37 -1.93
C PHE A 407 26.38 -0.01 -2.00
N GLU A 408 27.71 0.00 -1.94
CA GLU A 408 28.56 1.15 -2.26
C GLU A 408 29.41 0.79 -3.48
N THR A 409 29.48 1.64 -4.50
CA THR A 409 30.30 1.38 -5.71
C THR A 409 29.99 0.02 -6.35
N GLY A 410 28.72 -0.43 -6.27
CA GLY A 410 28.26 -1.72 -6.79
C GLY A 410 28.63 -2.95 -5.95
N VAL A 411 29.28 -2.78 -4.79
CA VAL A 411 29.71 -3.84 -3.87
C VAL A 411 28.84 -3.87 -2.62
N LYS A 412 28.42 -5.07 -2.20
CA LYS A 412 27.61 -5.24 -0.98
C LYS A 412 28.42 -4.82 0.26
N VAL A 413 27.83 -3.96 1.08
CA VAL A 413 28.38 -3.54 2.38
C VAL A 413 27.41 -3.89 3.50
N ALA A 414 27.92 -3.99 4.74
CA ALA A 414 27.07 -4.20 5.91
C ALA A 414 26.27 -2.94 6.27
N GLU A 415 26.91 -1.77 6.19
CA GLU A 415 26.36 -0.46 6.51
C GLU A 415 27.01 0.59 5.61
N PHE A 416 26.29 1.69 5.33
CA PHE A 416 26.87 2.81 4.59
C PHE A 416 27.89 3.57 5.43
N ARG A 417 28.96 4.06 4.78
CA ARG A 417 29.93 4.96 5.43
C ARG A 417 29.28 6.24 5.94
N ASP A 418 28.36 6.80 5.16
CA ASP A 418 27.49 7.88 5.59
C ASP A 418 26.11 7.35 5.97
N LEU A 419 25.88 7.19 7.28
CA LEU A 419 24.61 6.69 7.81
C LEU A 419 23.41 7.56 7.40
N ARG A 420 23.64 8.85 7.11
CA ARG A 420 22.60 9.80 6.71
C ARG A 420 21.98 9.45 5.37
N ALA A 421 22.64 8.63 4.56
CA ALA A 421 22.13 8.18 3.26
C ALA A 421 21.00 7.14 3.37
N ASN A 422 20.87 6.42 4.50
CA ASN A 422 19.90 5.33 4.66
C ASN A 422 18.44 5.75 4.38
N PRO A 423 17.91 6.86 4.94
CA PRO A 423 16.55 7.35 4.62
C PRO A 423 16.32 7.60 3.13
N ARG A 424 17.24 8.30 2.46
CA ARG A 424 17.15 8.60 1.02
C ARG A 424 17.20 7.33 0.19
N CYS A 425 18.20 6.47 0.41
CA CYS A 425 18.39 5.24 -0.36
C CYS A 425 17.25 4.24 -0.17
N LEU A 426 16.63 4.18 1.02
CA LEU A 426 15.41 3.38 1.23
C LEU A 426 14.29 3.85 0.31
N LEU A 427 13.94 5.14 0.35
CA LEU A 427 12.83 5.65 -0.44
C LEU A 427 13.12 5.60 -1.94
N GLU A 428 14.34 5.92 -2.35
CA GLU A 428 14.76 5.78 -3.75
C GLU A 428 14.55 4.36 -4.24
N SER A 429 14.92 3.36 -3.45
CA SER A 429 14.69 1.96 -3.78
C SER A 429 13.21 1.61 -3.92
N GLN A 430 12.35 2.05 -3.00
CA GLN A 430 10.90 1.82 -3.07
C GLN A 430 10.29 2.45 -4.33
N VAL A 431 10.63 3.70 -4.64
CA VAL A 431 10.07 4.44 -5.79
C VAL A 431 10.67 3.95 -7.10
N LEU A 432 11.98 3.65 -7.17
CA LEU A 432 12.62 3.05 -8.35
C LEU A 432 12.07 1.65 -8.63
N SER A 433 11.79 0.84 -7.60
CA SER A 433 11.12 -0.45 -7.77
C SER A 433 9.78 -0.30 -8.49
N LEU A 434 8.96 0.67 -8.07
CA LEU A 434 7.69 0.98 -8.72
C LEU A 434 7.88 1.48 -10.16
N ARG A 435 8.86 2.36 -10.42
CA ARG A 435 9.18 2.84 -11.78
C ARG A 435 9.59 1.70 -12.71
N VAL A 436 10.48 0.82 -12.25
CA VAL A 436 10.96 -0.33 -13.02
C VAL A 436 9.83 -1.32 -13.28
N LYS A 437 9.01 -1.62 -12.27
CA LYS A 437 7.82 -2.47 -12.42
C LYS A 437 6.82 -1.86 -13.40
N TYR A 438 6.58 -0.54 -13.33
CA TYR A 438 5.70 0.18 -14.26
C TYR A 438 6.22 0.10 -15.70
N ALA A 439 7.50 0.34 -15.93
CA ALA A 439 8.09 0.23 -17.27
C ALA A 439 8.04 -1.20 -17.83
N LYS A 440 8.28 -2.22 -17.00
CA LYS A 440 8.09 -3.64 -17.38
C LYS A 440 6.62 -3.96 -17.69
N MET A 441 5.68 -3.40 -16.94
CA MET A 441 4.24 -3.53 -17.19
C MET A 441 3.85 -2.89 -18.53
N LEU A 442 4.36 -1.71 -18.87
CA LEU A 442 4.10 -1.08 -20.17
C LEU A 442 4.57 -1.94 -21.36
N ALA A 443 5.72 -2.59 -21.21
CA ALA A 443 6.28 -3.45 -22.25
C ALA A 443 5.39 -4.64 -22.61
N THR A 444 4.40 -5.02 -21.78
CA THR A 444 3.42 -6.07 -22.11
C THR A 444 2.29 -5.57 -23.01
N GLY A 445 2.15 -4.25 -23.20
CA GLY A 445 1.07 -3.64 -23.98
C GLY A 445 -0.27 -3.53 -23.25
N VAL A 446 -0.29 -3.77 -21.93
CA VAL A 446 -1.52 -3.81 -21.10
C VAL A 446 -2.27 -2.47 -21.02
N LEU A 447 -1.56 -1.33 -21.02
CA LEU A 447 -2.19 -0.01 -20.93
C LEU A 447 -2.67 0.55 -22.28
N ALA A 448 -2.26 -0.05 -23.42
CA ALA A 448 -2.52 0.34 -24.81
C ALA A 448 -2.65 1.86 -25.09
N ARG A 449 -1.63 2.47 -25.71
CA ARG A 449 -1.70 3.86 -26.21
C ARG A 449 -2.71 3.97 -27.35
N SER A 450 -3.67 4.88 -27.23
CA SER A 450 -4.34 5.51 -28.38
C SER A 450 -3.34 6.43 -29.07
N HIS A 451 -2.54 5.91 -30.01
CA HIS A 451 -1.79 6.79 -30.91
C HIS A 451 -2.78 7.48 -31.86
N PRO A 452 -2.81 8.83 -31.94
CA PRO A 452 -3.30 9.47 -33.15
C PRO A 452 -2.36 9.09 -34.29
N SER A 453 -2.94 8.61 -35.38
CA SER A 453 -2.32 8.21 -36.65
C SER A 453 -0.90 8.76 -36.92
N SER A 454 0.10 7.89 -36.86
CA SER A 454 1.25 7.95 -37.76
C SER A 454 1.20 6.72 -38.64
N SER A 455 0.66 6.90 -39.85
CA SER A 455 0.77 5.96 -40.96
C SER A 455 2.24 5.58 -41.21
N HIS A 456 2.45 4.30 -41.54
CA HIS A 456 3.70 3.65 -41.96
C HIS A 456 4.66 3.18 -40.86
N SER A 457 4.36 2.01 -40.26
CA SER A 457 5.22 0.80 -40.39
C SER A 457 4.72 -0.34 -39.48
N GLN A 458 3.67 -1.06 -39.89
CA GLN A 458 3.37 -2.37 -39.32
C GLN A 458 2.76 -3.29 -40.38
N LEU A 459 3.62 -4.08 -41.03
CA LEU A 459 3.26 -5.37 -41.61
C LEU A 459 4.53 -6.22 -41.64
N GLN A 460 4.78 -6.99 -40.58
CA GLN A 460 5.23 -8.38 -40.69
C GLN A 460 5.42 -9.01 -39.30
N GLY A 461 4.67 -10.07 -39.05
CA GLY A 461 4.82 -10.88 -37.85
C GLY A 461 3.80 -11.98 -37.66
N ALA A 462 3.31 -12.64 -38.73
CA ALA A 462 2.66 -13.96 -38.64
C ALA A 462 2.40 -14.54 -40.05
N ALA A 463 3.17 -15.54 -40.49
CA ALA A 463 2.70 -16.68 -41.29
C ALA A 463 3.87 -17.61 -41.65
N LEU A 464 3.68 -18.91 -41.41
CA LEU A 464 4.56 -20.01 -41.77
C LEU A 464 4.32 -20.50 -43.21
N ALA A 465 5.39 -21.03 -43.82
CA ALA A 465 5.49 -22.02 -44.90
C ALA A 465 4.98 -21.67 -46.33
N SER A 466 5.91 -21.56 -47.30
CA SER A 466 6.15 -22.56 -48.39
C SER A 466 6.95 -22.01 -49.59
N SER A 467 8.01 -22.76 -49.96
CA SER A 467 8.68 -23.00 -51.26
C SER A 467 8.90 -21.92 -52.34
N ASN A 468 10.19 -21.87 -52.76
CA ASN A 468 10.78 -21.70 -54.11
C ASN A 468 10.34 -20.56 -55.04
N ALA A 469 11.28 -19.65 -55.33
CA ALA A 469 11.72 -19.32 -56.71
C ALA A 469 12.99 -18.45 -56.69
N LEU A 470 13.96 -18.79 -57.56
CA LEU A 470 15.15 -18.00 -57.87
C LEU A 470 14.80 -16.81 -58.76
N SER A 471 15.38 -15.64 -58.50
CA SER A 471 15.86 -14.71 -59.53
C SER A 471 16.81 -13.66 -58.93
N SER A 472 17.69 -13.15 -59.78
CA SER A 472 18.95 -12.49 -59.49
C SER A 472 18.92 -10.98 -59.82
N ILE A 473 19.95 -10.24 -59.33
CA ILE A 473 20.49 -8.92 -59.78
C ILE A 473 19.95 -7.66 -59.02
N PRO A 474 20.75 -6.59 -58.74
CA PRO A 474 22.07 -6.51 -58.09
C PRO A 474 22.13 -5.48 -56.92
N THR A 475 23.28 -5.50 -56.25
CA THR A 475 23.79 -4.69 -55.12
C THR A 475 23.53 -3.17 -55.16
N ARG A 476 22.96 -2.64 -54.07
CA ARG A 476 23.03 -1.22 -53.64
C ARG A 476 23.75 -1.16 -52.28
N ALA A 477 24.70 -0.24 -52.14
CA ALA A 477 25.58 -0.07 -50.98
C ALA A 477 24.83 0.01 -49.64
N PRO A 478 25.38 -0.51 -48.53
CA PRO A 478 24.72 -0.48 -47.23
C PRO A 478 24.66 0.94 -46.68
N ALA A 479 23.44 1.42 -46.42
CA ALA A 479 23.19 2.56 -45.56
C ALA A 479 23.73 2.29 -44.14
N PRO A 480 24.18 3.31 -43.39
CA PRO A 480 24.68 3.12 -42.03
C PRO A 480 23.62 2.43 -41.18
N ARG A 481 24.03 1.39 -40.44
CA ARG A 481 23.15 0.68 -39.50
C ARG A 481 22.59 1.71 -38.50
N PRO A 482 21.27 1.76 -38.26
CA PRO A 482 20.76 2.52 -37.13
C PRO A 482 21.43 2.00 -35.85
N ALA A 483 21.87 2.93 -35.00
CA ALA A 483 22.40 2.59 -33.69
C ALA A 483 21.39 1.69 -32.95
N PRO A 484 21.85 0.70 -32.16
CA PRO A 484 20.95 -0.08 -31.34
C PRO A 484 20.13 0.88 -30.45
N PRO A 485 18.84 0.60 -30.18
CA PRO A 485 18.07 1.41 -29.26
C PRO A 485 18.83 1.51 -27.93
N THR A 486 18.89 2.70 -27.34
CA THR A 486 19.55 3.05 -26.07
C THR A 486 19.31 2.01 -24.97
N SER A 487 18.11 1.44 -24.91
CA SER A 487 17.71 0.37 -24.00
C SER A 487 18.54 -0.93 -24.14
N ALA A 488 18.86 -1.34 -25.38
CA ALA A 488 19.64 -2.55 -25.65
C ALA A 488 21.11 -2.41 -25.21
N ALA A 489 21.66 -1.19 -25.25
CA ALA A 489 23.00 -0.91 -24.75
C ALA A 489 23.08 -0.94 -23.21
N LEU A 490 21.95 -0.68 -22.52
CA LEU A 490 21.83 -0.68 -21.06
C LEU A 490 21.37 -2.04 -20.49
N GLY A 491 21.06 -3.02 -21.34
CA GLY A 491 20.56 -4.33 -20.90
C GLY A 491 19.15 -4.27 -20.29
N LEU A 492 18.38 -3.21 -20.59
CA LEU A 492 17.03 -2.99 -20.06
C LEU A 492 15.97 -3.22 -21.16
N PRO A 493 14.76 -3.70 -20.82
CA PRO A 493 13.67 -3.84 -21.79
C PRO A 493 12.99 -2.51 -22.12
N PHE A 494 13.42 -1.40 -21.53
CA PHE A 494 12.90 -0.05 -21.74
C PHE A 494 14.04 0.97 -21.67
N ASP A 495 13.84 2.17 -22.22
CA ASP A 495 14.77 3.29 -22.06
C ASP A 495 14.45 4.05 -20.77
N PRO A 496 15.34 4.08 -19.77
CA PRO A 496 15.08 4.81 -18.54
C PRO A 496 15.04 6.33 -18.75
N TYR A 497 15.63 6.88 -19.81
CA TYR A 497 15.68 8.32 -20.07
C TYR A 497 14.47 8.84 -20.86
N ASP A 498 13.64 7.96 -21.43
CA ASP A 498 12.42 8.38 -22.12
C ASP A 498 11.27 8.55 -21.10
N PRO A 499 10.78 9.78 -20.86
CA PRO A 499 9.63 10.01 -19.99
C PRO A 499 8.29 9.79 -20.70
N SER A 500 8.26 9.68 -22.03
CA SER A 500 7.02 9.51 -22.80
C SER A 500 6.11 8.35 -22.34
N PRO A 501 6.63 7.21 -21.84
CA PRO A 501 5.80 6.08 -21.43
C PRO A 501 5.36 6.17 -19.96
N LEU A 502 5.90 7.10 -19.18
CA LEU A 502 5.57 7.30 -17.77
C LEU A 502 4.18 7.96 -17.61
N PRO A 503 3.57 7.90 -16.41
CA PRO A 503 2.29 8.56 -16.15
C PRO A 503 2.38 10.06 -16.42
N VAL A 504 1.30 10.64 -16.95
CA VAL A 504 1.18 12.10 -17.19
C VAL A 504 1.12 12.87 -15.87
N ARG A 505 0.53 12.25 -14.84
CA ARG A 505 0.50 12.75 -13.46
C ARG A 505 0.28 11.59 -12.49
N ILE A 506 0.67 11.80 -11.25
CA ILE A 506 0.49 10.84 -10.15
C ILE A 506 -0.48 11.41 -9.13
N LEU A 507 -1.55 10.68 -8.85
CA LEU A 507 -2.51 10.98 -7.79
C LEU A 507 -2.09 10.20 -6.54
N ALA A 508 -1.43 10.86 -5.60
CA ALA A 508 -0.86 10.21 -4.43
C ALA A 508 -1.80 10.30 -3.22
N THR A 509 -1.85 9.21 -2.44
CA THR A 509 -2.58 9.16 -1.16
C THR A 509 -1.78 8.50 -0.05
N GLY A 510 -2.24 8.66 1.20
CA GLY A 510 -1.62 8.04 2.38
C GLY A 510 -0.51 8.88 3.02
N ALA A 511 -0.08 8.51 4.24
CA ALA A 511 0.70 9.40 5.09
C ALA A 511 2.04 9.82 4.49
N ALA A 512 2.75 8.91 3.81
CA ALA A 512 4.05 9.22 3.22
C ALA A 512 3.95 10.26 2.08
N ALA A 513 2.82 10.34 1.37
CA ALA A 513 2.60 11.39 0.37
C ALA A 513 2.51 12.80 0.98
N ASN A 514 2.26 12.91 2.30
CA ASN A 514 2.23 14.19 3.00
C ASN A 514 3.63 14.77 3.24
N PHE A 515 4.70 13.99 3.00
CA PHE A 515 6.08 14.38 3.24
C PHE A 515 6.60 15.09 1.98
N PRO A 516 7.04 16.35 2.09
CA PRO A 516 7.55 17.10 0.93
C PRO A 516 8.63 16.35 0.16
N ALA A 517 9.59 15.73 0.86
CA ALA A 517 10.70 15.04 0.22
C ALA A 517 10.25 13.76 -0.52
N VAL A 518 9.23 13.07 0.00
CA VAL A 518 8.64 11.89 -0.67
C VAL A 518 7.89 12.30 -1.93
N ALA A 519 7.06 13.36 -1.85
CA ALA A 519 6.31 13.85 -3.01
C ALA A 519 7.25 14.30 -4.14
N ASN A 520 8.29 15.06 -3.81
CA ASN A 520 9.32 15.47 -4.77
C ASN A 520 10.05 14.27 -5.37
N LEU A 521 10.46 13.30 -4.54
CA LEU A 521 11.13 12.10 -5.02
C LEU A 521 10.28 11.31 -6.03
N VAL A 522 8.98 11.11 -5.74
CA VAL A 522 8.07 10.44 -6.68
C VAL A 522 8.01 11.19 -8.00
N THR A 523 7.89 12.51 -7.92
CA THR A 523 7.82 13.39 -9.08
C THR A 523 9.09 13.36 -9.93
N ASP A 524 10.26 13.43 -9.32
CA ASP A 524 11.56 13.38 -10.01
C ASP A 524 11.81 12.00 -10.61
N VAL A 525 11.45 10.93 -9.90
CA VAL A 525 11.63 9.55 -10.40
C VAL A 525 10.68 9.27 -11.56
N PHE A 526 9.44 9.76 -11.57
CA PHE A 526 8.49 9.47 -12.66
C PHE A 526 8.42 10.56 -13.74
N ASN A 527 9.12 11.68 -13.59
CA ASN A 527 8.95 12.89 -14.41
C ASN A 527 7.47 13.31 -14.52
N ALA A 528 6.75 13.27 -13.40
CA ALA A 528 5.31 13.50 -13.39
C ALA A 528 4.92 14.38 -12.19
N PRO A 529 4.06 15.40 -12.38
CA PRO A 529 3.53 16.15 -11.26
C PRO A 529 2.71 15.26 -10.31
N VAL A 530 2.86 15.49 -9.01
CA VAL A 530 2.11 14.78 -7.96
C VAL A 530 0.98 15.65 -7.42
N PHE A 531 -0.19 15.04 -7.30
CA PHE A 531 -1.41 15.65 -6.77
C PHE A 531 -1.92 14.87 -5.55
N LEU A 532 -2.39 15.59 -4.54
CA LEU A 532 -3.08 15.03 -3.38
C LEU A 532 -4.55 15.45 -3.39
N PRO A 533 -5.45 14.67 -2.78
CA PRO A 533 -6.80 15.12 -2.46
C PRO A 533 -6.79 16.29 -1.46
N THR A 534 -7.64 17.28 -1.65
CA THR A 534 -7.76 18.42 -0.70
C THR A 534 -8.14 17.97 0.71
N SER A 535 -8.96 16.93 0.83
CA SER A 535 -9.31 16.30 2.11
C SER A 535 -8.12 15.65 2.80
N GLN A 536 -7.19 15.06 2.03
CA GLN A 536 -5.97 14.51 2.61
C GLN A 536 -5.05 15.63 3.08
N LEU A 537 -4.86 16.69 2.28
CA LEU A 537 -4.05 17.83 2.69
C LEU A 537 -4.61 18.51 3.95
N ALA A 538 -5.94 18.61 4.07
CA ALA A 538 -6.59 19.10 5.29
C ALA A 538 -6.23 18.24 6.50
N SER A 539 -6.35 16.91 6.38
CA SER A 539 -5.95 15.97 7.43
C SER A 539 -4.46 16.05 7.78
N ALA A 540 -3.60 16.19 6.77
CA ALA A 540 -2.16 16.24 6.93
C ALA A 540 -1.67 17.48 7.70
N ARG A 541 -2.44 18.58 7.69
CA ARG A 541 -2.14 19.78 8.49
C ARG A 541 -2.28 19.56 9.99
N GLU A 542 -3.10 18.60 10.38
CA GLU A 542 -3.32 18.25 11.79
C GLU A 542 -2.42 17.08 12.22
N ALA A 543 -2.33 16.03 11.41
CA ALA A 543 -1.55 14.83 11.71
C ALA A 543 -0.88 14.27 10.44
N PRO A 544 0.27 14.84 9.99
CA PRO A 544 0.89 14.49 8.71
C PRO A 544 1.37 13.04 8.63
N GLN A 545 1.77 12.45 9.76
CA GLN A 545 2.29 11.09 9.86
C GLN A 545 1.20 10.02 10.05
N ARG A 546 -0.08 10.38 10.17
CA ARG A 546 -1.16 9.40 10.41
C ARG A 546 -1.74 8.90 9.10
N ASN A 547 -1.81 7.57 8.93
CA ASN A 547 -2.48 6.97 7.76
C ASN A 547 -4.00 7.14 7.82
N ALA A 548 -4.60 6.97 9.00
CA ALA A 548 -5.99 7.28 9.23
C ALA A 548 -6.24 8.80 9.12
N PRO A 549 -7.30 9.23 8.42
CA PRO A 549 -7.72 10.62 8.43
C PRO A 549 -8.03 11.11 9.86
N VAL A 550 -7.77 12.39 10.11
CA VAL A 550 -8.23 13.04 11.35
C VAL A 550 -9.75 13.19 11.36
N SER A 551 -10.31 13.48 12.53
CA SER A 551 -11.75 13.65 12.70
C SER A 551 -12.32 14.66 11.71
N GLY A 552 -13.44 14.32 11.08
CA GLY A 552 -14.11 15.14 10.07
C GLY A 552 -13.51 15.08 8.66
N CYS A 553 -12.33 14.46 8.47
CA CYS A 553 -11.78 14.20 7.15
C CYS A 553 -12.18 12.80 6.65
N PRO A 554 -12.70 12.65 5.41
CA PRO A 554 -13.16 11.36 4.90
C PRO A 554 -12.04 10.44 4.40
N GLY A 555 -12.15 9.15 4.70
CA GLY A 555 -11.34 8.07 4.10
C GLY A 555 -11.57 7.94 2.59
N ARG A 556 -10.51 7.62 1.83
CA ARG A 556 -10.62 7.52 0.36
C ARG A 556 -11.44 6.34 -0.10
N GLY A 557 -11.31 5.19 0.56
CA GLY A 557 -12.15 4.02 0.27
C GLY A 557 -13.63 4.35 0.47
N ALA A 558 -13.97 5.00 1.58
CA ALA A 558 -15.33 5.42 1.89
C ALA A 558 -15.88 6.44 0.87
N VAL A 559 -15.08 7.41 0.40
CA VAL A 559 -15.52 8.32 -0.67
C VAL A 559 -15.81 7.58 -1.97
N GLY A 560 -14.91 6.70 -2.40
CA GLY A 560 -15.11 5.93 -3.63
C GLY A 560 -16.34 5.03 -3.57
N ALA A 561 -16.57 4.40 -2.42
CA ALA A 561 -17.78 3.64 -2.14
C ALA A 561 -19.05 4.50 -2.20
N ALA A 562 -19.03 5.71 -1.65
CA ALA A 562 -20.15 6.64 -1.71
C ALA A 562 -20.42 7.11 -3.16
N PHE A 563 -19.36 7.34 -3.95
CA PHE A 563 -19.46 7.68 -5.37
C PHE A 563 -20.06 6.53 -6.17
N MET A 564 -19.69 5.28 -5.86
CA MET A 564 -20.25 4.09 -6.48
C MET A 564 -21.75 3.95 -6.18
N ALA A 565 -22.16 4.12 -4.92
CA ALA A 565 -23.57 4.15 -4.52
C ALA A 565 -24.37 5.21 -5.29
N ARG A 566 -23.84 6.43 -5.37
CA ARG A 566 -24.46 7.52 -6.14
C ARG A 566 -24.56 7.20 -7.61
N TRP A 567 -23.51 6.62 -8.21
CA TRP A 567 -23.47 6.27 -9.63
C TRP A 567 -24.53 5.20 -9.97
N VAL A 568 -24.56 4.10 -9.21
CA VAL A 568 -25.54 3.02 -9.41
C VAL A 568 -26.97 3.54 -9.28
N TRP A 569 -27.26 4.33 -8.24
CA TRP A 569 -28.58 4.92 -8.04
C TRP A 569 -28.99 5.85 -9.19
N GLY A 570 -28.06 6.67 -9.70
CA GLY A 570 -28.31 7.56 -10.83
C GLY A 570 -28.63 6.80 -12.11
N ARG A 571 -27.99 5.64 -12.35
CA ARG A 571 -28.26 4.78 -13.50
C ARG A 571 -29.65 4.15 -13.44
N GLU A 572 -30.06 3.63 -12.28
CA GLU A 572 -31.39 3.02 -12.12
C GLU A 572 -32.53 4.01 -12.41
N ARG A 573 -32.35 5.29 -12.07
CA ARG A 573 -33.34 6.34 -12.35
C ARG A 573 -33.26 6.92 -13.76
N GLY A 574 -32.09 6.89 -14.39
CA GLY A 574 -31.84 7.40 -15.74
C GLY A 574 -32.41 6.53 -16.87
N ALA A 575 -32.70 5.26 -16.60
CA ALA A 575 -33.23 4.30 -17.58
C ALA A 575 -34.61 4.66 -18.20
N GLY A 576 -35.26 5.76 -17.77
CA GLY A 576 -36.53 6.25 -18.29
C GLY A 576 -36.52 7.63 -18.97
N GLY A 577 -35.38 8.30 -19.13
CA GLY A 577 -35.33 9.67 -19.69
C GLY A 577 -34.09 9.93 -20.54
N ALA A 578 -34.28 10.49 -21.74
CA ALA A 578 -33.21 10.85 -22.66
C ALA A 578 -32.22 11.85 -22.02
N GLY A 579 -31.07 11.36 -21.55
CA GLY A 579 -29.94 12.19 -21.12
C GLY A 579 -29.29 11.87 -19.77
N ALA A 580 -29.80 10.92 -18.98
CA ALA A 580 -29.20 10.54 -17.69
C ALA A 580 -28.66 9.10 -17.73
N GLY A 581 -27.34 8.91 -17.59
CA GLY A 581 -26.73 7.59 -17.35
C GLY A 581 -25.99 6.89 -18.51
N ALA A 582 -25.66 7.60 -19.60
CA ALA A 582 -25.01 6.99 -20.77
C ALA A 582 -23.47 6.94 -20.75
N GLY A 583 -22.82 7.47 -19.71
CA GLY A 583 -21.35 7.54 -19.61
C GLY A 583 -20.75 6.55 -18.59
N SER A 584 -19.43 6.35 -18.69
CA SER A 584 -18.67 5.55 -17.73
C SER A 584 -18.76 6.12 -16.30
N PHE A 585 -18.34 5.35 -15.29
CA PHE A 585 -18.25 5.83 -13.92
C PHE A 585 -17.44 7.13 -13.80
N GLU A 586 -16.23 7.19 -14.37
CA GLU A 586 -15.35 8.35 -14.29
C GLU A 586 -15.91 9.56 -15.04
N GLU A 587 -16.57 9.32 -16.18
CA GLU A 587 -17.24 10.38 -16.94
C GLU A 587 -18.38 11.01 -16.12
N GLU A 588 -19.18 10.18 -15.46
CA GLU A 588 -20.26 10.67 -14.61
C GLU A 588 -19.71 11.43 -13.38
N VAL A 589 -18.69 10.91 -12.70
CA VAL A 589 -18.04 11.62 -11.57
C VAL A 589 -17.50 12.97 -12.03
N ARG A 590 -16.75 13.03 -13.14
CA ARG A 590 -16.21 14.28 -13.69
C ARG A 590 -17.32 15.26 -14.09
N ARG A 591 -18.42 14.76 -14.67
CA ARG A 591 -19.57 15.58 -15.04
C ARG A 591 -20.24 16.23 -13.83
N LEU A 592 -20.37 15.50 -12.73
CA LEU A 592 -20.98 16.02 -11.49
C LEU A 592 -20.09 17.03 -10.80
N GLN A 593 -18.80 16.74 -10.70
CA GLN A 593 -17.82 17.68 -10.16
C GLN A 593 -17.82 18.99 -10.98
N ALA A 594 -17.96 18.90 -12.31
CA ALA A 594 -18.10 20.06 -13.17
C ALA A 594 -19.39 20.84 -12.95
N LYS A 595 -20.53 20.14 -12.85
CA LYS A 595 -21.82 20.76 -12.55
C LYS A 595 -21.79 21.48 -11.20
N ARG A 596 -21.23 20.83 -10.17
CA ARG A 596 -21.08 21.42 -8.83
C ARG A 596 -20.19 22.64 -8.85
N TRP A 597 -19.01 22.56 -9.48
CA TRP A 597 -18.09 23.68 -9.60
C TRP A 597 -18.73 24.92 -10.23
N ALA A 598 -19.49 24.73 -11.31
CA ALA A 598 -20.27 25.82 -11.91
C ALA A 598 -21.34 26.37 -10.96
N ALA A 599 -22.08 25.51 -10.27
CA ALA A 599 -23.11 25.91 -9.32
C ALA A 599 -22.56 26.65 -8.09
N ALA A 600 -21.36 26.28 -7.65
CA ALA A 600 -20.68 26.87 -6.50
C ALA A 600 -19.82 28.10 -6.87
N GLY A 601 -19.84 28.57 -8.12
CA GLY A 601 -19.06 29.74 -8.55
C GLY A 601 -17.55 29.53 -8.50
N GLY A 602 -17.07 28.31 -8.74
CA GLY A 602 -15.64 27.99 -8.74
C GLY A 602 -15.07 27.67 -7.35
N VAL A 603 -15.92 27.37 -6.36
CA VAL A 603 -15.47 26.96 -5.03
C VAL A 603 -15.08 25.46 -5.05
N PRO A 604 -13.88 25.10 -4.53
CA PRO A 604 -13.45 23.70 -4.40
C PRO A 604 -14.37 22.86 -3.52
N PRO A 605 -14.33 21.51 -3.66
CA PRO A 605 -15.06 20.62 -2.76
C PRO A 605 -14.72 20.88 -1.31
N ARG A 606 -15.70 20.63 -0.45
CA ARG A 606 -15.48 20.59 0.98
C ARG A 606 -14.48 19.48 1.35
N ALA A 607 -13.35 19.87 1.93
CA ALA A 607 -12.27 18.96 2.31
C ALA A 607 -12.54 18.21 3.64
N SER A 608 -13.30 18.82 4.55
CA SER A 608 -13.65 18.28 5.87
C SER A 608 -15.03 18.80 6.31
N VAL A 609 -15.79 17.99 7.05
CA VAL A 609 -17.08 18.41 7.62
C VAL A 609 -16.94 19.41 8.77
N LEU A 610 -15.72 19.63 9.26
CA LEU A 610 -15.39 20.67 10.25
C LEU A 610 -14.97 21.99 9.58
N ALA A 611 -14.65 21.98 8.28
CA ALA A 611 -14.32 23.20 7.56
C ALA A 611 -15.57 24.08 7.41
N PRO A 612 -15.46 25.42 7.58
CA PRO A 612 -16.59 26.33 7.41
C PRO A 612 -17.21 26.18 6.02
N VAL A 613 -18.54 26.25 5.94
CA VAL A 613 -19.27 26.24 4.66
C VAL A 613 -18.91 27.52 3.92
N SER A 614 -18.08 27.42 2.88
CA SER A 614 -17.50 28.55 2.17
C SER A 614 -18.56 29.36 1.40
N GLY A 615 -19.25 30.26 2.10
CA GLY A 615 -20.04 31.36 1.54
C GLY A 615 -19.36 32.73 1.67
N THR A 616 -18.14 32.78 2.23
CA THR A 616 -17.37 34.02 2.39
C THR A 616 -15.96 33.78 1.89
N SER A 617 -15.60 34.54 0.86
CA SER A 617 -14.26 34.62 0.28
C SER A 617 -13.22 34.87 1.38
N THR A 618 -12.38 33.88 1.69
CA THR A 618 -11.08 34.15 2.27
C THR A 618 -10.08 34.32 1.12
N PRO A 619 -9.27 35.39 1.13
CA PRO A 619 -8.40 35.69 0.00
C PRO A 619 -7.30 34.64 -0.07
N TYR A 620 -7.19 33.97 -1.22
CA TYR A 620 -5.92 33.42 -1.67
C TYR A 620 -4.88 34.55 -1.60
N THR A 621 -4.00 34.50 -0.60
CA THR A 621 -2.90 35.45 -0.47
C THR A 621 -1.98 35.31 -1.68
N ARG A 622 -1.74 36.44 -2.35
CA ARG A 622 -0.74 36.63 -3.40
C ARG A 622 0.64 36.08 -2.98
N PRO A 623 1.50 35.71 -3.94
CA PRO A 623 2.82 35.17 -3.65
C PRO A 623 3.71 36.25 -3.02
N VAL A 624 4.30 35.93 -1.88
CA VAL A 624 5.52 36.59 -1.39
C VAL A 624 6.69 35.92 -2.12
N PRO A 625 7.61 36.66 -2.79
CA PRO A 625 8.76 36.03 -3.42
C PRO A 625 9.67 35.45 -2.33
N SER A 626 9.80 34.13 -2.28
CA SER A 626 10.77 33.45 -1.43
C SER A 626 12.17 33.65 -2.01
N ARG A 627 12.88 34.66 -1.51
CA ARG A 627 14.34 34.73 -1.62
C ARG A 627 14.91 33.71 -0.64
N ALA A 628 15.64 32.72 -1.16
CA ALA A 628 16.35 31.70 -0.40
C ALA A 628 17.28 32.34 0.65
N PRO A 629 17.43 31.77 1.87
CA PRO A 629 18.51 32.13 2.75
C PRO A 629 19.75 31.31 2.36
N ASN A 630 20.61 31.88 1.52
CA ASN A 630 22.02 31.50 1.52
C ASN A 630 22.64 32.06 2.80
N ALA A 631 22.92 31.20 3.76
CA ALA A 631 23.79 31.51 4.88
C ALA A 631 25.25 31.42 4.38
N LEU A 632 25.80 32.54 3.92
CA LEU A 632 27.25 32.76 3.90
C LEU A 632 27.58 33.59 5.14
N LEU A 633 28.49 33.05 5.95
CA LEU A 633 29.17 33.74 7.03
C LEU A 633 30.07 34.81 6.43
N GLU A 634 29.89 36.06 6.85
CA GLU A 634 30.95 37.08 6.83
C GLU A 634 30.90 37.87 8.14
N GLU A 635 32.10 38.10 8.67
CA GLU A 635 32.63 39.13 9.60
C GLU A 635 33.95 38.51 10.14
N ASP A 636 35.16 39.06 10.03
CA ASP A 636 35.59 40.44 9.79
C ASP A 636 37.02 40.55 9.19
N GLU A 637 37.19 41.68 8.51
CA GLU A 637 38.32 42.55 8.13
C GLU A 637 39.79 42.23 8.52
N GLU A 638 40.67 42.36 7.51
CA GLU A 638 41.98 43.07 7.48
C GLU A 638 42.41 43.03 5.99
N GLY A 639 42.40 44.11 5.20
CA GLY A 639 43.34 45.24 5.21
C GLY A 639 44.21 45.19 3.94
N GLU A 640 44.35 46.33 3.24
CA GLU A 640 45.34 46.66 2.18
C GLU A 640 44.94 46.49 0.68
N ASP A 641 44.51 47.63 0.10
CA ASP A 641 44.93 48.30 -1.14
C ASP A 641 45.50 47.48 -2.33
N GLY A 642 44.93 47.68 -3.54
CA GLY A 642 45.60 47.30 -4.78
C GLY A 642 44.75 47.23 -6.06
N ASP A 643 44.32 48.40 -6.53
CA ASP A 643 44.10 48.87 -7.91
C ASP A 643 44.26 47.95 -9.17
N TYR A 644 43.44 48.27 -10.20
CA TYR A 644 43.48 47.95 -11.65
C TYR A 644 42.82 46.69 -12.27
N ALA A 645 41.68 46.97 -12.90
CA ALA A 645 41.36 46.84 -14.34
C ALA A 645 41.51 45.48 -15.08
N ALA A 646 40.43 45.17 -15.79
CA ALA A 646 40.30 44.17 -16.83
C ALA A 646 41.34 44.30 -17.95
N ASP A 647 41.78 43.18 -18.53
CA ASP A 647 41.57 42.99 -19.97
C ASP A 647 41.69 41.52 -20.40
N SER A 648 41.26 41.34 -21.62
CA SER A 648 40.86 40.14 -22.33
C SER A 648 41.98 39.52 -23.18
N ASN A 649 41.85 38.21 -23.39
CA ASN A 649 42.11 37.48 -24.64
C ASN A 649 43.54 37.43 -25.22
N TYR A 650 44.08 36.21 -25.37
CA TYR A 650 44.66 35.62 -26.60
C TYR A 650 45.75 34.59 -26.27
N GLY A 651 45.86 33.55 -27.10
CA GLY A 651 47.19 33.06 -27.50
C GLY A 651 47.50 31.59 -27.24
N GLN A 652 46.95 30.76 -28.11
CA GLN A 652 47.46 29.47 -28.60
C GLN A 652 49.01 29.32 -28.63
N GLY A 653 49.49 28.14 -28.24
CA GLY A 653 50.85 27.61 -28.42
C GLY A 653 51.18 26.69 -27.24
N GLY A 654 51.42 25.38 -27.38
CA GLY A 654 52.23 24.70 -28.35
C GLY A 654 53.38 24.03 -27.60
N GLU A 655 53.54 22.72 -27.83
CA GLU A 655 54.72 21.89 -27.55
C GLU A 655 54.79 21.03 -26.27
N SER A 656 54.92 19.75 -26.59
CA SER A 656 55.22 18.57 -25.81
C SER A 656 56.65 18.57 -25.28
N TYR A 657 56.88 18.01 -24.10
CA TYR A 657 58.15 17.32 -23.79
C TYR A 657 57.89 16.13 -22.87
N ALA A 658 58.32 14.96 -23.35
CA ALA A 658 58.45 13.73 -22.58
C ALA A 658 59.80 13.73 -21.83
N GLY A 659 59.83 13.12 -20.65
CA GLY A 659 61.06 12.89 -19.88
C GLY A 659 60.89 11.78 -18.85
N SER A 660 61.32 10.57 -19.23
CA SER A 660 61.49 9.40 -18.37
C SER A 660 62.47 9.65 -17.21
N GLY A 661 62.26 8.95 -16.09
CA GLY A 661 63.26 8.79 -15.03
C GLY A 661 62.99 7.56 -14.17
N TYR A 662 63.67 6.46 -14.52
CA TYR A 662 63.81 5.21 -13.77
C TYR A 662 64.52 5.42 -12.41
N GLY A 663 64.22 4.55 -11.43
CA GLY A 663 65.05 4.40 -10.23
C GLY A 663 64.54 3.34 -9.26
N GLY A 664 64.83 2.07 -9.54
CA GLY A 664 64.65 0.96 -8.59
C GLY A 664 65.82 0.82 -7.62
N GLY A 665 65.56 0.22 -6.46
CA GLY A 665 66.57 -0.11 -5.46
C GLY A 665 66.04 -1.08 -4.41
N ASN A 666 66.28 -2.37 -4.66
CA ASN A 666 66.04 -3.50 -3.77
C ASN A 666 67.12 -3.56 -2.66
N GLY A 667 66.78 -4.05 -1.47
CA GLY A 667 67.74 -4.34 -0.40
C GLY A 667 67.15 -5.17 0.74
N SER A 668 67.28 -6.49 0.60
CA SER A 668 66.90 -7.57 1.52
C SER A 668 67.78 -7.70 2.77
N GLY A 669 67.22 -8.21 3.89
CA GLY A 669 68.00 -8.65 5.06
C GLY A 669 67.18 -9.26 6.21
N SER A 670 66.98 -10.57 6.15
CA SER A 670 66.39 -11.55 7.09
C SER A 670 66.73 -11.49 8.60
N GLY A 671 65.81 -12.00 9.46
CA GLY A 671 66.21 -12.64 10.73
C GLY A 671 65.17 -12.86 11.87
N ARG A 672 64.34 -13.91 11.76
CA ARG A 672 63.80 -14.86 12.80
C ARG A 672 63.25 -14.38 14.18
N GLY A 673 62.06 -14.90 14.51
CA GLY A 673 61.72 -15.41 15.87
C GLY A 673 60.25 -15.26 16.32
N SER A 674 59.46 -16.34 16.30
CA SER A 674 58.21 -16.48 17.09
C SER A 674 58.52 -17.00 18.50
N PRO A 675 57.64 -16.82 19.51
CA PRO A 675 56.44 -17.68 19.67
C PRO A 675 55.18 -16.93 20.14
N GLY A 676 54.00 -17.53 19.95
CA GLY A 676 52.71 -16.99 20.40
C GLY A 676 52.28 -17.47 21.79
N VAL A 677 51.39 -16.72 22.44
CA VAL A 677 50.43 -17.16 23.48
C VAL A 677 49.24 -16.20 23.48
N GLY A 678 48.01 -16.73 23.54
CA GLY A 678 46.75 -15.97 23.54
C GLY A 678 46.34 -15.39 24.90
N VAL A 679 45.35 -14.50 24.90
CA VAL A 679 44.67 -14.04 26.13
C VAL A 679 43.16 -13.90 25.90
N ASN A 680 42.44 -14.28 26.95
CA ASN A 680 41.05 -14.65 27.12
C ASN A 680 40.12 -13.43 27.33
N TYR A 681 38.84 -13.58 26.97
CA TYR A 681 37.76 -12.64 27.29
C TYR A 681 37.33 -12.76 28.76
N GLY A 682 37.11 -11.62 29.42
CA GLY A 682 36.47 -11.53 30.74
C GLY A 682 35.27 -10.58 30.68
N TYR A 683 34.10 -11.11 31.02
CA TYR A 683 32.85 -10.37 31.21
C TYR A 683 32.88 -9.58 32.53
N ALA A 684 32.31 -8.37 32.51
CA ALA A 684 31.89 -7.66 33.72
C ALA A 684 30.45 -7.17 33.54
N GLU A 685 29.56 -7.70 34.37
CA GLU A 685 28.13 -7.42 34.46
C GLU A 685 27.94 -6.31 35.50
N VAL A 686 27.26 -5.21 35.15
CA VAL A 686 26.80 -4.20 36.11
C VAL A 686 25.31 -4.01 35.92
N GLY A 687 24.54 -4.55 36.86
CA GLY A 687 23.10 -4.36 36.95
C GLY A 687 22.75 -2.98 37.50
N LEU A 688 21.79 -2.32 36.87
CA LEU A 688 21.08 -1.17 37.43
C LEU A 688 19.58 -1.36 37.26
N THR A 689 18.89 -1.26 38.40
CA THR A 689 17.45 -1.32 38.57
C THR A 689 16.78 -0.03 38.06
N PRO A 690 15.60 -0.09 37.40
CA PRO A 690 14.90 1.12 37.00
C PRO A 690 14.03 1.65 38.15
N SER A 691 14.21 2.92 38.50
CA SER A 691 13.23 3.70 39.25
C SER A 691 12.26 4.37 38.27
N SER A 692 10.98 4.24 38.55
CA SER A 692 9.88 4.74 37.74
C SER A 692 9.61 6.21 38.00
N SER A 693 9.51 7.00 36.94
CA SER A 693 8.69 8.22 36.92
C SER A 693 7.98 8.30 35.57
N THR A 694 6.66 8.31 35.63
CA THR A 694 5.71 8.30 34.53
C THR A 694 5.51 9.72 34.00
N SER A 695 5.83 9.95 32.73
CA SER A 695 5.11 10.94 31.91
C SER A 695 4.42 10.17 30.79
N SER A 696 3.09 10.14 30.85
CA SER A 696 2.21 9.53 29.87
C SER A 696 2.40 10.17 28.49
N MET A 697 3.18 9.52 27.61
CA MET A 697 3.07 9.73 26.17
C MET A 697 2.16 8.65 25.61
N VAL A 698 1.10 9.09 24.94
CA VAL A 698 0.14 8.24 24.22
C VAL A 698 0.89 7.48 23.11
N PRO A 699 0.70 6.16 22.93
CA PRO A 699 1.29 5.44 21.81
C PRO A 699 0.80 6.03 20.48
N SER A 700 1.72 6.28 19.56
CA SER A 700 1.42 6.88 18.26
C SER A 700 0.78 5.84 17.34
N THR A 701 -0.51 6.01 17.00
CA THR A 701 -1.23 5.27 15.94
C THR A 701 -0.81 5.71 14.53
N ALA A 702 0.43 6.16 14.36
CA ALA A 702 0.92 6.73 13.09
C ALA A 702 1.04 5.67 11.97
N TYR A 703 1.20 4.39 12.33
CA TYR A 703 1.34 3.26 11.40
C TYR A 703 0.59 2.05 11.95
N THR A 704 0.12 1.14 11.08
CA THR A 704 -0.57 -0.10 11.52
C THR A 704 0.40 -1.15 12.07
N SER A 705 1.63 -0.74 12.41
CA SER A 705 2.72 -1.61 12.84
C SER A 705 3.18 -1.19 14.24
N PRO A 706 3.31 -2.14 15.18
CA PRO A 706 3.80 -1.87 16.53
C PRO A 706 5.28 -1.43 16.52
N ASP A 707 5.70 -0.69 17.55
CA ASP A 707 7.12 -0.34 17.78
C ASP A 707 7.96 -1.62 17.89
N LEU A 708 8.83 -1.86 16.91
CA LEU A 708 9.76 -2.98 16.94
C LEU A 708 10.98 -2.58 17.78
N GLY A 709 11.02 -3.02 19.03
CA GLY A 709 12.25 -3.00 19.83
C GLY A 709 13.37 -3.83 19.16
N PRO A 710 14.66 -3.51 19.38
CA PRO A 710 15.76 -4.17 18.69
C PRO A 710 15.87 -5.64 19.13
N SER A 711 15.46 -6.57 18.27
CA SER A 711 15.76 -7.99 18.41
C SER A 711 17.05 -8.31 17.69
N GLN A 712 18.03 -8.89 18.40
CA GLN A 712 19.28 -9.37 17.82
C GLN A 712 19.00 -10.62 16.99
N SER A 713 18.99 -10.50 15.67
CA SER A 713 18.99 -11.65 14.76
C SER A 713 20.44 -12.09 14.46
N GLN A 714 20.92 -13.13 15.15
CA GLN A 714 22.10 -13.87 14.69
C GLN A 714 21.72 -14.73 13.48
N ALA A 715 22.37 -14.48 12.35
CA ALA A 715 22.25 -15.30 11.16
C ALA A 715 22.93 -16.66 11.38
N GLN A 716 22.17 -17.75 11.25
CA GLN A 716 22.73 -19.09 11.07
C GLN A 716 22.36 -19.60 9.67
N THR A 717 23.39 -19.95 8.91
CA THR A 717 23.35 -20.57 7.58
C THR A 717 22.76 -21.99 7.64
N PRO A 718 21.89 -22.42 6.71
CA PRO A 718 21.44 -23.80 6.67
C PRO A 718 22.40 -24.67 5.83
N THR A 719 22.97 -25.68 6.46
CA THR A 719 23.58 -26.83 5.77
C THR A 719 22.51 -27.88 5.45
N SER A 720 22.70 -28.48 4.27
CA SER A 720 21.95 -29.50 3.56
C SER A 720 21.47 -30.71 4.39
N ALA A 721 20.30 -31.26 4.03
CA ALA A 721 19.98 -32.66 4.29
C ALA A 721 19.08 -33.23 3.19
N ALA A 722 19.59 -34.28 2.54
CA ALA A 722 18.86 -35.18 1.66
C ALA A 722 18.59 -36.51 2.38
N ASN A 723 17.52 -37.18 1.97
CA ASN A 723 17.12 -38.58 2.24
C ASN A 723 16.66 -38.93 3.66
N PHE A 724 15.42 -39.46 3.78
CA PHE A 724 15.19 -40.90 3.95
C PHE A 724 13.72 -41.28 3.77
N LEU A 725 13.51 -42.44 3.15
CA LEU A 725 12.24 -43.12 2.88
C LEU A 725 12.16 -44.36 3.81
N ALA A 726 10.92 -44.75 4.13
CA ALA A 726 10.46 -46.12 4.45
C ALA A 726 10.45 -46.64 5.91
N SER A 727 9.21 -46.73 6.43
CA SER A 727 8.49 -47.98 6.77
C SER A 727 8.40 -48.48 8.22
N LEU A 728 7.12 -48.68 8.59
CA LEU A 728 6.49 -49.87 9.23
C LEU A 728 6.70 -50.21 10.72
N GLY A 729 5.56 -50.50 11.37
CA GLY A 729 5.44 -51.30 12.60
C GLY A 729 4.67 -50.56 13.71
N ALA A 730 3.34 -50.57 13.76
CA ALA A 730 2.43 -51.64 14.22
C ALA A 730 2.32 -51.77 15.76
N GLY A 731 1.07 -51.72 16.24
CA GLY A 731 0.60 -52.18 17.56
C GLY A 731 0.62 -51.12 18.67
N SER A 732 -0.32 -51.03 19.61
CA SER A 732 -1.64 -51.64 19.82
C SER A 732 -2.15 -51.14 21.18
N GLY A 733 -3.47 -50.99 21.31
CA GLY A 733 -4.22 -51.06 22.58
C GLY A 733 -4.38 -49.72 23.33
N SER A 734 -5.56 -49.09 23.31
CA SER A 734 -6.72 -49.31 24.21
C SER A 734 -6.32 -49.15 25.69
N SER A 735 -6.83 -48.18 26.45
CA SER A 735 -8.17 -48.18 27.07
C SER A 735 -8.16 -47.01 28.09
N SER A 736 -9.04 -46.02 27.99
CA SER A 736 -10.38 -45.91 28.57
C SER A 736 -10.43 -45.43 30.03
N LEU A 737 -11.35 -44.48 30.29
CA LEU A 737 -12.04 -44.15 31.55
C LEU A 737 -11.29 -43.22 32.54
N ASN A 738 -11.94 -42.39 33.35
CA ASN A 738 -13.19 -41.61 33.32
C ASN A 738 -13.19 -40.80 34.64
N LEU A 739 -13.93 -39.68 34.67
CA LEU A 739 -14.64 -39.11 35.83
C LEU A 739 -13.89 -38.40 37.00
N ASN A 740 -14.10 -37.07 37.00
CA ASN A 740 -14.83 -36.25 37.99
C ASN A 740 -14.31 -35.91 39.41
N SER A 741 -14.57 -34.62 39.72
CA SER A 741 -14.98 -33.96 40.98
C SER A 741 -13.85 -33.51 41.95
N ALA A 742 -13.66 -32.19 42.10
CA ALA A 742 -14.30 -31.26 43.08
C ALA A 742 -13.66 -31.39 44.48
N SER A 743 -13.03 -30.39 45.11
CA SER A 743 -13.61 -29.20 45.78
C SER A 743 -12.54 -28.73 46.81
N ALA A 744 -12.25 -27.43 46.95
CA ALA A 744 -12.65 -26.54 48.05
C ALA A 744 -11.52 -26.16 49.06
N SER A 745 -11.23 -24.85 49.07
CA SER A 745 -11.14 -23.93 50.24
C SER A 745 -10.06 -24.10 51.34
N SER A 746 -9.27 -23.03 51.56
CA SER A 746 -9.34 -22.09 52.72
C SER A 746 -8.00 -21.66 53.38
N ASN A 747 -8.05 -20.43 53.96
CA ASN A 747 -7.18 -19.74 54.94
C ASN A 747 -6.20 -18.69 54.37
N LEU A 748 -6.46 -17.37 54.45
CA LEU A 748 -6.47 -16.40 55.58
C LEU A 748 -5.12 -16.23 56.31
N ILE A 749 -4.59 -14.99 56.32
CA ILE A 749 -4.36 -14.13 57.51
C ILE A 749 -3.92 -12.71 57.08
N SER A 750 -4.35 -11.74 57.89
CA SER A 750 -4.38 -10.28 57.77
C SER A 750 -3.16 -9.55 58.37
N SER A 751 -2.98 -8.25 58.06
CA SER A 751 -2.47 -7.11 58.89
C SER A 751 -1.57 -6.18 58.04
N GLY A 752 -1.62 -4.84 58.02
CA GLY A 752 -2.40 -3.79 58.66
C GLY A 752 -1.89 -2.43 58.14
N LEU A 753 -2.76 -1.42 58.11
CA LEU A 753 -2.53 -0.03 57.69
C LEU A 753 -1.67 0.76 58.67
N LEU A 754 -1.00 1.83 58.20
CA LEU A 754 -0.80 3.12 58.91
C LEU A 754 -0.20 4.19 57.95
N SER A 755 -0.85 5.34 57.82
CA SER A 755 -0.25 6.63 57.37
C SER A 755 0.20 7.43 58.61
N PRO A 756 1.05 8.49 58.53
CA PRO A 756 0.55 9.83 58.19
C PRO A 756 1.55 10.92 57.66
N THR A 757 0.98 12.00 57.09
CA THR A 757 1.32 13.45 57.19
C THR A 757 2.60 14.10 56.63
N SER A 758 2.34 15.33 56.13
CA SER A 758 3.12 16.39 55.48
C SER A 758 4.10 17.21 56.34
N THR A 759 5.16 17.76 55.75
CA THR A 759 5.54 19.21 55.67
C THR A 759 7.01 19.42 55.26
N GLY A 760 7.31 20.49 54.51
CA GLY A 760 8.68 21.05 54.41
C GLY A 760 9.10 21.60 53.04
N LEU A 761 8.88 22.90 52.81
CA LEU A 761 9.45 23.70 51.71
C LEU A 761 10.94 24.03 52.00
N ILE A 762 11.84 23.84 51.03
CA ILE A 762 13.08 24.64 50.90
C ILE A 762 13.33 24.94 49.41
N ASN A 763 13.53 26.22 49.15
CA ASN A 763 13.77 26.86 47.86
C ASN A 763 15.28 26.84 47.55
N SER A 764 15.70 26.49 46.33
CA SER A 764 17.02 26.87 45.82
C SER A 764 16.98 27.11 44.32
N ASN A 765 17.23 28.36 43.94
CA ASN A 765 17.40 28.85 42.57
C ASN A 765 18.68 28.26 41.96
N GLY A 766 18.55 27.62 40.81
CA GLY A 766 19.66 27.29 39.91
C GLY A 766 19.23 27.56 38.47
N THR A 767 19.72 28.65 37.89
CA THR A 767 19.56 29.03 36.49
C THR A 767 20.31 28.03 35.60
N GLY A 768 19.58 27.07 35.03
CA GLY A 768 20.05 26.21 33.94
C GLY A 768 19.29 26.55 32.67
N ALA A 769 20.00 27.01 31.63
CA ALA A 769 19.44 27.22 30.31
C ALA A 769 18.83 25.91 29.79
N GLN A 770 17.50 25.85 29.69
CA GLN A 770 16.81 24.78 29.00
C GLN A 770 16.97 25.01 27.49
N THR A 771 17.86 24.25 26.84
CA THR A 771 17.76 24.00 25.41
C THR A 771 16.42 23.33 25.12
N PRO A 772 15.56 23.88 24.25
CA PRO A 772 14.30 23.23 23.92
C PRO A 772 14.60 21.99 23.08
N THR A 773 14.56 20.82 23.70
CA THR A 773 14.73 19.52 23.03
C THR A 773 13.46 19.04 22.33
N THR A 774 12.52 19.94 22.01
CA THR A 774 11.32 19.57 21.26
C THR A 774 11.69 19.46 19.78
N PRO A 775 11.65 18.24 19.18
CA PRO A 775 11.92 18.11 17.75
C PRO A 775 10.94 18.96 16.97
N THR A 776 11.44 19.74 16.00
CA THR A 776 10.60 20.55 15.11
C THR A 776 9.55 19.64 14.47
N PRO A 777 8.25 20.00 14.54
CA PRO A 777 7.19 19.17 13.98
C PRO A 777 7.39 18.99 12.47
N LEU A 778 6.98 17.83 11.95
CA LEU A 778 6.97 17.59 10.51
C LEU A 778 6.01 18.61 9.86
N THR A 779 6.53 19.39 8.91
CA THR A 779 5.69 20.28 8.11
C THR A 779 5.15 19.50 6.92
N PRO A 780 3.83 19.34 6.78
CA PRO A 780 3.26 18.65 5.62
C PRO A 780 3.59 19.39 4.33
N VAL A 781 3.51 18.66 3.23
CA VAL A 781 3.69 19.19 1.88
C VAL A 781 2.76 20.38 1.62
N ALA A 782 3.32 21.42 1.01
CA ALA A 782 2.61 22.65 0.71
C ALA A 782 1.94 22.58 -0.68
N PRO A 783 0.75 23.19 -0.84
CA PRO A 783 0.10 23.25 -2.14
C PRO A 783 0.85 24.18 -3.09
N LEU A 784 0.97 23.76 -4.35
CA LEU A 784 1.47 24.54 -5.47
C LEU A 784 0.31 25.09 -6.33
N SER A 785 0.63 25.96 -7.29
CA SER A 785 -0.36 26.49 -8.24
C SER A 785 -1.08 25.36 -8.96
N THR A 786 -2.36 25.20 -8.69
CA THR A 786 -3.19 24.08 -9.17
C THR A 786 -4.13 24.57 -10.27
N GLY A 787 -4.23 23.80 -11.36
CA GLY A 787 -5.13 24.12 -12.46
C GLY A 787 -6.60 24.05 -12.04
N GLU A 788 -7.46 24.76 -12.77
CA GLU A 788 -8.91 24.79 -12.49
C GLU A 788 -9.53 23.39 -12.60
N GLY A 789 -9.08 22.58 -13.56
CA GLY A 789 -9.56 21.21 -13.77
C GLY A 789 -9.31 20.31 -12.56
N GLU A 790 -8.14 20.43 -11.95
CA GLU A 790 -7.74 19.67 -10.76
C GLU A 790 -8.41 20.20 -9.50
N ALA A 791 -8.47 21.52 -9.30
CA ALA A 791 -9.16 22.14 -8.17
C ALA A 791 -10.65 21.75 -8.15
N ARG A 792 -11.28 21.70 -9.33
CA ARG A 792 -12.63 21.19 -9.55
C ARG A 792 -12.79 19.73 -9.13
N ALA A 793 -11.79 18.89 -9.39
CA ALA A 793 -11.79 17.49 -8.97
C ALA A 793 -11.48 17.30 -7.47
N GLY A 794 -11.15 18.37 -6.74
CA GLY A 794 -10.72 18.27 -5.35
C GLY A 794 -9.28 17.79 -5.20
N LEU A 795 -8.45 18.03 -6.21
CA LEU A 795 -7.04 17.72 -6.22
C LEU A 795 -6.22 19.00 -6.06
N VAL A 796 -5.07 18.88 -5.43
CA VAL A 796 -4.10 19.95 -5.26
C VAL A 796 -2.72 19.45 -5.66
N LYS A 797 -2.04 20.22 -6.51
CA LYS A 797 -0.67 19.91 -6.91
C LYS A 797 0.27 20.18 -5.74
N VAL A 798 1.23 19.29 -5.50
CA VAL A 798 2.15 19.43 -4.36
C VAL A 798 3.63 19.29 -4.76
N ALA A 799 3.92 18.72 -5.93
CA ALA A 799 5.27 18.62 -6.48
C ALA A 799 5.24 18.74 -8.02
N GLU A 800 6.33 19.26 -8.59
CA GLU A 800 6.55 19.44 -10.02
C GLU A 800 7.89 18.82 -10.42
N PRO A 801 7.99 18.17 -11.59
CA PRO A 801 9.19 17.44 -11.97
C PRO A 801 10.33 18.38 -12.26
N ASP A 802 11.49 18.08 -11.69
CA ASP A 802 12.76 18.67 -12.09
C ASP A 802 13.43 17.78 -13.15
N GLY A 803 13.71 18.37 -14.32
CA GLY A 803 14.26 17.63 -15.45
C GLY A 803 15.67 17.09 -15.19
N ASP A 804 16.50 17.82 -14.44
CA ASP A 804 17.86 17.40 -14.13
C ASP A 804 17.84 16.27 -13.07
N ALA A 805 16.95 16.38 -12.07
CA ALA A 805 16.71 15.33 -11.09
C ALA A 805 16.17 14.06 -11.76
N PHE A 806 15.25 14.19 -12.72
CA PHE A 806 14.77 13.05 -13.50
C PHE A 806 15.89 12.35 -14.26
N LEU A 807 16.77 13.12 -14.93
CA LEU A 807 17.92 12.57 -15.65
C LEU A 807 18.90 11.88 -14.69
N ALA A 808 19.13 12.46 -13.50
CA ALA A 808 19.93 11.83 -12.46
C ALA A 808 19.33 10.49 -12.01
N TYR A 809 18.01 10.41 -11.81
CA TYR A 809 17.34 9.15 -11.48
C TYR A 809 17.33 8.14 -12.62
N ALA A 810 17.13 8.59 -13.86
CA ALA A 810 17.22 7.73 -15.04
C ALA A 810 18.60 7.06 -15.14
N ALA A 811 19.67 7.77 -14.79
CA ALA A 811 21.03 7.22 -14.73
C ALA A 811 21.24 6.16 -13.63
N LEU A 812 20.45 6.18 -12.55
CA LEU A 812 20.50 5.16 -11.50
C LEU A 812 19.80 3.85 -11.88
N VAL A 813 18.84 3.88 -12.81
CA VAL A 813 17.98 2.72 -13.15
C VAL A 813 18.76 1.49 -13.61
N PRO A 814 19.77 1.58 -14.53
CA PRO A 814 20.52 0.41 -14.97
C PRO A 814 21.23 -0.30 -13.81
N GLU A 815 21.89 0.46 -12.93
CA GLU A 815 22.61 -0.09 -11.78
C GLU A 815 21.65 -0.65 -10.74
N TYR A 816 20.54 0.04 -10.45
CA TYR A 816 19.46 -0.48 -9.62
C TYR A 816 18.98 -1.85 -10.13
N CYS A 817 18.70 -1.98 -11.43
CA CYS A 817 18.23 -3.23 -12.04
C CYS A 817 19.30 -4.34 -11.98
N ARG A 818 20.58 -3.98 -12.15
CA ARG A 818 21.70 -4.93 -12.04
C ARG A 818 21.78 -5.50 -10.62
N LEU A 819 21.73 -4.64 -9.60
CA LEU A 819 21.78 -4.99 -8.18
C LEU A 819 20.55 -5.78 -7.74
N GLU A 820 19.34 -5.33 -8.12
CA GLU A 820 18.10 -6.08 -7.92
C GLU A 820 18.21 -7.49 -8.54
N GLY A 821 18.75 -7.58 -9.76
CA GLY A 821 19.00 -8.85 -10.42
C GLY A 821 19.99 -9.77 -9.69
N MET A 822 20.99 -9.22 -8.99
CA MET A 822 21.90 -10.00 -8.15
C MET A 822 21.19 -10.57 -6.92
N LEU A 823 20.32 -9.78 -6.28
CA LEU A 823 19.48 -10.22 -5.16
C LEU A 823 18.53 -11.34 -5.58
N VAL A 824 17.81 -11.12 -6.68
CA VAL A 824 16.87 -12.10 -7.25
C VAL A 824 17.58 -13.39 -7.67
N ARG A 825 18.85 -13.35 -8.07
CA ARG A 825 19.61 -14.57 -8.40
C ARG A 825 20.31 -15.21 -7.20
N GLY A 826 20.24 -14.62 -6.01
CA GLY A 826 20.94 -15.11 -4.81
C GLY A 826 22.47 -15.08 -4.94
N ILE A 827 23.01 -14.12 -5.69
CA ILE A 827 24.46 -14.01 -5.95
C ILE A 827 25.20 -13.32 -4.79
N VAL A 828 24.48 -12.65 -3.89
CA VAL A 828 25.02 -11.78 -2.83
C VAL A 828 24.39 -11.98 -1.47
#